data_AF-A0A1G5T0N5-F1
#
_entry.id   AF-A0A1G5T0N5-F1
#
_cell.length_a   1.000
_cell.length_b   1.000
_cell.length_c   1.000
_cell.angle_alpha   90.00
_cell.angle_beta   90.00
_cell.angle_gamma   90.00
#
_symmetry.space_group_name_H-M   'P 1'
#
loop_
_entity.id
_entity.type
_entity.pdbx_description
1 polymer ?
#
loop_
_entity_poly.entity_id
_entity_poly.type
_entity_poly.pdbx_seq_one_letter_code
_entity_poly.pdbx_strand_id
1 'polypeptide(L)'
;MFSLIEISPLLPDGTRPTLRACQAQDRRLTGVADQIWIPAITKAPALTLKLFDGDFTTAIDPGSAAFSVNLMALGLGGFATGWCRWAGAPVSIYALADADDATLELVFKGRIDTYTVDGSTFAPTAKVDTSPFEVDVLDAYAGTGGIEGEDSLKGKFKPWVFGRASNVEPVQIDSINYVFQFSAYGPIKAVNALFERGADLGPSLGDAPTLAALLAANVPEGKWATCLALGLVRLGAPPAGLITADVDGDSPAGGQWIRRTGAIIRRVALRAGIDAANLALSIAGLDQAVDRAVNVVLTEQETVLALAARLALPCNAQAGVSWLGQLFVTRIALGNASVTLDAQGRQLPPVLKSTENEVSPPYKRIQMGGARNWRVQTFDEIAFEAPLIPKGDYAEDTVYREGNIVTLPDGSSWLYISLTPSAGHRPADNSEFWASLSGRTRATYDDGTPIEDLKPAEPGATSGAPAGTNVGGVPAEHVIDALSELASSPDPDKLVEGAKGLVDRTRETALTQIKNQLLAFARKTRTDSATHLDGIPMGARVRTEITERIEQGLALAQQIVEVEAAITGPDGPIAAAVTQLLQAIADGDHAQALALQALDAAITGPDGPIAAAVTQLQQAIADANSARAEAFEQLQAAITANGDALDAAFTQLNQAVVTEHDARVQADTDLKAEITGPSGPIAAAVDQLSLALADQQSATAQMIADLSASILGPNGAIAGTETRLSQAIADEEGARVTDVTTLKSRVGNNESSISLLFDTVNGEQAIAQLMVTVDAGGAAKITGFKIDGAERLFVVAADKFVVGDNQIFEVDTVSGKTTLKHVYAELLEFGSMDPEFEANQNVFDGSEGTQKLPGGVVMKWGRYRAHIGTEVQLSVVFETPFPNACHSFVPVPYLENFSIYRDLWLQNVGAPTRFGATVGTQAATSEDEQIDGFDWLAFGR
;
A
#
# COMPACT_ATOMS: atom_id res chain seq x y z
N MET A 1 19.50 43.94 -25.65
CA MET A 1 20.04 42.91 -24.76
C MET A 1 21.42 42.50 -25.26
N PHE A 2 22.45 42.69 -24.43
CA PHE A 2 23.84 42.34 -24.69
C PHE A 2 24.22 41.05 -23.95
N SER A 3 25.13 40.26 -24.53
CA SER A 3 25.68 39.07 -23.88
C SER A 3 27.05 39.34 -23.28
N LEU A 4 27.28 38.83 -22.08
CA LEU A 4 28.58 38.80 -21.41
C LEU A 4 28.92 37.37 -20.97
N ILE A 5 30.19 36.98 -21.04
CA ILE A 5 30.65 35.61 -20.77
C ILE A 5 31.89 35.63 -19.88
N GLU A 6 31.83 34.90 -18.78
CA GLU A 6 32.99 34.55 -17.96
C GLU A 6 33.44 33.11 -18.24
N ILE A 7 34.74 32.90 -18.42
CA ILE A 7 35.34 31.58 -18.61
C ILE A 7 36.56 31.45 -17.70
N SER A 8 36.66 30.36 -16.94
CA SER A 8 37.77 30.15 -16.00
C SER A 8 38.58 28.88 -16.31
N PRO A 9 39.46 28.91 -17.34
CA PRO A 9 40.30 27.76 -17.68
C PRO A 9 41.28 27.42 -16.57
N LEU A 10 41.79 26.19 -16.57
CA LEU A 10 42.89 25.79 -15.69
C LEU A 10 44.23 26.06 -16.39
N LEU A 11 45.10 26.85 -15.78
CA LEU A 11 46.46 27.10 -16.25
C LEU A 11 47.44 26.00 -15.77
N PRO A 12 48.63 25.85 -16.41
CA PRO A 12 49.63 24.87 -15.98
C PRO A 12 50.14 25.05 -14.55
N ASP A 13 50.08 26.27 -14.02
CA ASP A 13 50.47 26.60 -12.64
C ASP A 13 49.39 26.24 -11.59
N GLY A 14 48.27 25.64 -12.04
CA GLY A 14 47.15 25.24 -11.19
C GLY A 14 46.15 26.36 -10.91
N THR A 15 46.39 27.58 -11.40
CA THR A 15 45.48 28.72 -11.18
C THR A 15 44.33 28.73 -12.20
N ARG A 16 43.25 29.45 -11.86
CA ARG A 16 42.06 29.63 -12.71
C ARG A 16 41.73 31.11 -12.88
N PRO A 17 42.29 31.81 -13.88
CA PRO A 17 41.94 33.20 -14.14
C PRO A 17 40.51 33.29 -14.69
N THR A 18 39.78 34.35 -14.32
CA THR A 18 38.46 34.64 -14.91
C THR A 18 38.63 35.53 -16.14
N LEU A 19 38.34 34.98 -17.32
CA LEU A 19 38.35 35.70 -18.59
C LEU A 19 36.95 36.26 -18.84
N ARG A 20 36.87 37.54 -19.18
CA ARG A 20 35.60 38.27 -19.36
C ARG A 20 35.44 38.77 -20.79
N ALA A 21 34.47 38.22 -21.51
CA ALA A 21 34.15 38.60 -22.88
C ALA A 21 32.79 39.31 -22.96
N CYS A 22 32.67 40.34 -23.79
CA CYS A 22 31.42 41.01 -24.12
C CYS A 22 31.20 41.10 -25.63
N GLN A 23 29.95 41.41 -26.02
CA GLN A 23 29.50 41.39 -27.41
C GLN A 23 29.95 42.59 -28.25
N ALA A 24 30.21 43.73 -27.63
CA ALA A 24 30.45 44.98 -28.34
C ALA A 24 31.47 45.87 -27.64
N GLN A 25 32.19 46.67 -28.44
CA GLN A 25 33.11 47.69 -27.96
C GLN A 25 32.34 48.97 -27.57
N ASP A 26 31.57 48.90 -26.47
CA ASP A 26 30.89 50.04 -25.83
C ASP A 26 31.53 50.31 -24.47
N ARG A 27 31.83 51.58 -24.17
CA ARG A 27 32.44 51.98 -22.88
C ARG A 27 31.58 51.57 -21.69
N ARG A 28 30.26 51.62 -21.82
CA ARG A 28 29.31 51.27 -20.77
C ARG A 28 29.33 49.76 -20.49
N LEU A 29 29.45 48.96 -21.55
CA LEU A 29 29.52 47.49 -21.47
C LEU A 29 30.91 46.97 -21.03
N THR A 30 31.99 47.61 -21.48
CA THR A 30 33.38 47.19 -21.19
C THR A 30 33.81 47.46 -19.75
N GLY A 31 33.06 48.28 -19.01
CA GLY A 31 33.27 48.58 -17.59
C GLY A 31 32.08 48.25 -16.68
N VAL A 32 31.11 47.45 -17.15
CA VAL A 32 29.89 47.18 -16.40
C VAL A 32 30.18 46.43 -15.09
N ALA A 33 29.43 46.76 -14.04
CA ALA A 33 29.56 46.17 -12.70
C ALA A 33 30.98 46.26 -12.10
N ASP A 34 31.71 47.33 -12.40
CA ASP A 34 33.10 47.56 -11.97
C ASP A 34 34.08 46.45 -12.39
N GLN A 35 33.76 45.72 -13.46
CA GLN A 35 34.61 44.68 -14.06
C GLN A 35 35.09 45.09 -15.45
N ILE A 36 36.26 44.58 -15.84
CA ILE A 36 36.80 44.78 -17.19
C ILE A 36 36.28 43.67 -18.10
N TRP A 37 35.51 44.05 -19.12
CA TRP A 37 35.00 43.14 -20.14
C TRP A 37 35.63 43.45 -21.50
N ILE A 38 36.12 42.42 -22.17
CA ILE A 38 36.82 42.55 -23.44
C ILE A 38 35.86 42.24 -24.59
N PRO A 39 35.77 43.07 -25.65
CA PRO A 39 34.90 42.83 -26.79
C PRO A 39 35.45 41.69 -27.65
N ALA A 40 35.19 40.46 -27.23
CA ALA A 40 35.79 39.26 -27.78
C ALA A 40 34.76 38.23 -28.26
N ILE A 41 33.46 38.41 -28.02
CA ILE A 41 32.43 37.47 -28.50
C ILE A 41 32.29 37.62 -30.01
N THR A 42 32.61 36.56 -30.77
CA THR A 42 32.49 36.50 -32.22
C THR A 42 31.20 35.83 -32.68
N LYS A 43 30.61 34.97 -31.82
CA LYS A 43 29.29 34.37 -32.00
C LYS A 43 28.54 34.44 -30.68
N ALA A 44 27.37 35.09 -30.69
CA ALA A 44 26.53 35.22 -29.50
C ALA A 44 26.11 33.84 -28.96
N PRO A 45 25.90 33.71 -27.64
CA PRO A 45 25.43 32.48 -27.04
C PRO A 45 24.09 32.00 -27.59
N ALA A 46 24.04 30.72 -27.94
CA ALA A 46 22.80 29.99 -28.18
C ALA A 46 22.60 29.01 -27.00
N LEU A 47 21.52 29.20 -26.23
CA LEU A 47 21.13 28.30 -25.15
C LEU A 47 20.16 27.24 -25.68
N THR A 48 20.33 25.99 -25.27
CA THR A 48 19.46 24.87 -25.66
C THR A 48 19.09 24.05 -24.42
N LEU A 49 17.83 23.67 -24.31
CA LEU A 49 17.32 22.75 -23.29
C LEU A 49 16.16 21.96 -23.91
N LYS A 50 16.26 20.63 -23.93
CA LYS A 50 15.21 19.77 -24.47
C LYS A 50 14.36 19.25 -23.32
N LEU A 51 13.13 19.75 -23.21
CA LEU A 51 12.27 19.51 -22.05
C LEU A 51 11.52 18.17 -22.10
N PHE A 52 11.13 17.70 -23.27
CA PHE A 52 10.45 16.42 -23.48
C PHE A 52 10.44 16.05 -24.97
N ASP A 53 10.13 14.79 -25.27
CA ASP A 53 10.06 14.20 -26.61
C ASP A 53 8.63 14.10 -27.18
N GLY A 54 7.62 14.54 -26.43
CA GLY A 54 6.20 14.42 -26.76
C GLY A 54 5.48 13.34 -25.95
N ASP A 55 6.17 12.25 -25.61
CA ASP A 55 5.60 11.07 -24.94
C ASP A 55 6.18 10.82 -23.54
N PHE A 56 7.05 11.71 -23.05
CA PHE A 56 7.75 11.62 -21.77
C PHE A 56 8.61 10.35 -21.63
N THR A 57 9.10 9.80 -22.74
CA THR A 57 9.87 8.54 -22.74
C THR A 57 11.35 8.74 -22.45
N THR A 58 11.86 9.95 -22.71
CA THR A 58 13.27 10.31 -22.52
C THR A 58 13.43 11.32 -21.39
N ALA A 59 14.57 11.19 -20.68
CA ALA A 59 14.98 12.17 -19.68
C ALA A 59 15.32 13.52 -20.35
N ILE A 60 15.22 14.60 -19.58
CA ILE A 60 15.65 15.94 -20.03
C ILE A 60 17.15 15.94 -20.30
N ASP A 61 17.55 16.36 -21.50
CA ASP A 61 18.95 16.61 -21.80
C ASP A 61 19.46 17.78 -20.95
N PRO A 62 20.69 17.70 -20.41
CA PRO A 62 21.28 18.83 -19.70
C PRO A 62 21.30 20.08 -20.57
N GLY A 63 20.91 21.21 -20.00
CA GLY A 63 21.00 22.51 -20.66
C GLY A 63 22.41 22.76 -21.21
N SER A 64 22.51 23.30 -22.41
CA SER A 64 23.80 23.61 -23.06
C SER A 64 23.84 25.02 -23.62
N ALA A 65 25.05 25.54 -23.76
CA ALA A 65 25.34 26.84 -24.37
C ALA A 65 26.46 26.69 -25.38
N ALA A 66 26.26 27.19 -26.60
CA ALA A 66 27.29 27.27 -27.63
C ALA A 66 27.55 28.73 -27.99
N PHE A 67 28.82 29.13 -28.01
CA PHE A 67 29.24 30.49 -28.35
C PHE A 67 30.64 30.47 -28.97
N SER A 68 31.13 31.62 -29.41
CA SER A 68 32.51 31.75 -29.86
C SER A 68 33.15 33.04 -29.38
N VAL A 69 34.41 32.96 -28.98
CA VAL A 69 35.21 34.11 -28.53
C VAL A 69 36.56 34.14 -29.25
N ASN A 70 37.12 35.34 -29.37
CA ASN A 70 38.47 35.55 -29.88
C ASN A 70 39.49 35.52 -28.72
N LEU A 71 40.34 34.51 -28.71
CA LEU A 71 41.36 34.29 -27.68
C LEU A 71 42.51 35.31 -27.72
N MET A 72 42.83 35.86 -28.90
CA MET A 72 43.84 36.92 -29.00
C MET A 72 43.34 38.20 -28.35
N ALA A 73 42.07 38.57 -28.57
CA ALA A 73 41.45 39.72 -27.92
C ALA A 73 41.44 39.57 -26.39
N LEU A 74 41.20 38.36 -25.89
CA LEU A 74 41.25 38.02 -24.46
C LEU A 74 42.68 37.96 -23.88
N GLY A 75 43.71 38.32 -24.65
CA GLY A 75 45.10 38.35 -24.18
C GLY A 75 45.77 36.98 -24.08
N LEU A 76 45.14 35.93 -24.62
CA LEU A 76 45.64 34.54 -24.58
C LEU A 76 46.18 34.03 -25.92
N GLY A 77 46.38 34.94 -26.88
CA GLY A 77 46.75 34.63 -28.28
C GLY A 77 47.99 33.75 -28.50
N GLY A 78 48.85 33.57 -27.49
CA GLY A 78 49.98 32.64 -27.50
C GLY A 78 49.92 31.50 -26.46
N PHE A 79 48.98 31.55 -25.51
CA PHE A 79 48.83 30.58 -24.40
C PHE A 79 47.67 29.59 -24.62
N ALA A 80 46.69 29.97 -25.43
CA ALA A 80 45.38 29.32 -25.47
C ALA A 80 45.30 27.97 -26.19
N THR A 81 46.21 27.66 -27.12
CA THR A 81 46.13 26.48 -28.00
C THR A 81 46.87 25.24 -27.49
N GLY A 82 47.56 25.32 -26.34
CA GLY A 82 48.28 24.15 -25.80
C GLY A 82 48.57 24.11 -24.30
N TRP A 83 48.42 25.22 -23.56
CA TRP A 83 48.83 25.27 -22.14
C TRP A 83 47.64 25.33 -21.17
N CYS A 84 46.51 25.89 -21.59
CA CYS A 84 45.30 25.91 -20.78
C CYS A 84 44.50 24.62 -20.93
N ARG A 85 44.01 24.06 -19.82
CA ARG A 85 43.01 22.99 -19.84
C ARG A 85 41.61 23.60 -19.82
N TRP A 86 40.94 23.53 -20.97
CA TRP A 86 39.59 24.08 -21.18
C TRP A 86 38.47 23.13 -20.79
N ALA A 87 38.65 21.82 -20.99
CA ALA A 87 37.65 20.82 -20.61
C ALA A 87 37.32 20.90 -19.11
N GLY A 88 36.04 21.00 -18.77
CA GLY A 88 35.54 21.16 -17.41
C GLY A 88 35.70 22.57 -16.81
N ALA A 89 36.21 23.55 -17.58
CA ALA A 89 36.34 24.94 -17.13
C ALA A 89 34.96 25.55 -16.86
N PRO A 90 34.75 26.25 -15.73
CA PRO A 90 33.50 26.94 -15.45
C PRO A 90 33.19 28.04 -16.47
N VAL A 91 31.92 28.15 -16.82
CA VAL A 91 31.36 29.18 -17.70
C VAL A 91 30.15 29.81 -17.03
N SER A 92 30.08 31.14 -17.06
CA SER A 92 28.89 31.90 -16.69
C SER A 92 28.54 32.87 -17.81
N ILE A 93 27.28 32.87 -18.24
CA ILE A 93 26.77 33.76 -19.27
C ILE A 93 25.73 34.66 -18.64
N TYR A 94 25.87 35.96 -18.90
CA TYR A 94 24.99 36.99 -18.40
C TYR A 94 24.27 37.67 -19.55
N ALA A 95 23.00 37.96 -19.35
CA ALA A 95 22.22 38.85 -20.19
C ALA A 95 22.18 40.24 -19.53
N LEU A 96 22.24 41.26 -20.36
CA LEU A 96 22.11 42.64 -19.94
C LEU A 96 21.08 43.34 -20.82
N ALA A 97 20.00 43.87 -20.23
CA ALA A 97 18.90 44.46 -21.00
C ALA A 97 19.39 45.67 -21.82
N ASP A 98 20.10 46.59 -21.15
CA ASP A 98 20.69 47.82 -21.70
C ASP A 98 22.13 47.98 -21.18
N ALA A 99 23.01 48.59 -21.98
CA ALA A 99 24.40 48.83 -21.61
C ALA A 99 24.55 49.78 -20.40
N ASP A 100 23.53 50.57 -20.07
CA ASP A 100 23.49 51.42 -18.87
C ASP A 100 23.08 50.67 -17.58
N ASP A 101 22.61 49.43 -17.69
CA ASP A 101 22.25 48.63 -16.52
C ASP A 101 23.51 48.04 -15.87
N ALA A 102 23.63 48.14 -14.55
CA ALA A 102 24.73 47.54 -13.79
C ALA A 102 24.40 46.11 -13.33
N THR A 103 23.14 45.68 -13.47
CA THR A 103 22.64 44.41 -12.97
C THR A 103 22.87 43.31 -14.00
N LEU A 104 23.80 42.41 -13.71
CA LEU A 104 24.07 41.25 -14.55
C LEU A 104 23.07 40.14 -14.23
N GLU A 105 22.17 39.82 -15.17
CA GLU A 105 21.30 38.66 -15.05
C GLU A 105 22.05 37.41 -15.49
N LEU A 106 22.34 36.49 -14.56
CA LEU A 106 22.91 35.20 -14.91
C LEU A 106 21.85 34.36 -15.66
N VAL A 107 22.14 33.97 -16.90
CA VAL A 107 21.23 33.17 -17.74
C VAL A 107 21.73 31.76 -17.99
N PHE A 108 23.02 31.50 -17.82
CA PHE A 108 23.59 30.16 -17.91
C PHE A 108 24.79 29.99 -16.98
N LYS A 109 24.87 28.84 -16.30
CA LYS A 109 25.99 28.42 -15.46
C LYS A 109 26.31 26.95 -15.77
N GLY A 110 27.53 26.70 -16.21
CA GLY A 110 27.94 25.35 -16.60
C GLY A 110 29.44 25.18 -16.68
N ARG A 111 29.85 24.11 -17.37
CA ARG A 111 31.24 23.76 -17.63
C ARG A 111 31.42 23.45 -19.10
N ILE A 112 32.60 23.76 -19.64
CA ILE A 112 32.96 23.39 -21.01
C ILE A 112 32.98 21.87 -21.13
N ASP A 113 32.15 21.34 -22.03
CA ASP A 113 32.03 19.92 -22.35
C ASP A 113 32.98 19.58 -23.51
N THR A 114 32.78 20.27 -24.64
CA THR A 114 33.61 20.13 -25.85
C THR A 114 33.99 21.51 -26.37
N TYR A 115 35.05 21.58 -27.17
CA TYR A 115 35.45 22.83 -27.81
C TYR A 115 36.25 22.58 -29.08
N THR A 116 36.23 23.57 -29.97
CA THR A 116 37.19 23.68 -31.08
C THR A 116 37.99 24.97 -30.95
N VAL A 117 39.25 24.92 -31.40
CA VAL A 117 40.06 26.12 -31.59
C VAL A 117 40.52 26.13 -33.04
N ASP A 118 40.14 27.18 -33.77
CA ASP A 118 40.60 27.43 -35.14
C ASP A 118 41.25 28.83 -35.19
N GLY A 119 42.56 28.85 -35.35
CA GLY A 119 43.37 30.07 -35.20
C GLY A 119 43.14 30.73 -33.84
N SER A 120 42.59 31.95 -33.84
CA SER A 120 42.25 32.70 -32.62
C SER A 120 40.81 32.46 -32.12
N THR A 121 40.00 31.71 -32.85
CA THR A 121 38.58 31.51 -32.52
C THR A 121 38.43 30.29 -31.63
N PHE A 122 37.93 30.49 -30.42
CA PHE A 122 37.53 29.43 -29.50
C PHE A 122 36.02 29.26 -29.54
N ALA A 123 35.55 28.08 -29.91
CA ALA A 123 34.14 27.74 -29.98
C ALA A 123 33.83 26.58 -29.01
N PRO A 124 33.58 26.87 -27.73
CA PRO A 124 33.16 25.87 -26.77
C PRO A 124 31.65 25.59 -26.86
N THR A 125 31.31 24.35 -26.53
CA THR A 125 29.98 23.97 -26.07
C THR A 125 30.09 23.69 -24.56
N ALA A 126 29.36 24.46 -23.76
CA ALA A 126 29.24 24.25 -22.32
C ALA A 126 27.95 23.50 -22.01
N LYS A 127 27.98 22.63 -20.99
CA LYS A 127 26.80 21.97 -20.41
C LYS A 127 26.64 22.36 -18.96
N VAL A 128 25.39 22.39 -18.48
CA VAL A 128 25.11 22.55 -17.05
C VAL A 128 25.68 21.35 -16.28
N ASP A 129 26.15 21.61 -15.07
CA ASP A 129 26.74 20.57 -14.23
C ASP A 129 25.64 19.75 -13.54
N THR A 130 25.44 18.51 -13.98
CA THR A 130 24.46 17.59 -13.38
C THR A 130 25.05 16.76 -12.24
N SER A 131 26.39 16.71 -12.10
CA SER A 131 27.07 15.88 -11.10
C SER A 131 26.60 16.09 -9.66
N PRO A 132 26.18 17.29 -9.20
CA PRO A 132 25.63 17.46 -7.85
C PRO A 132 24.33 16.69 -7.58
N PHE A 133 23.61 16.27 -8.62
CA PHE A 133 22.32 15.58 -8.54
C PHE A 133 22.42 14.08 -8.85
N GLU A 134 23.60 13.61 -9.27
CA GLU A 134 23.91 12.19 -9.45
C GLU A 134 24.36 11.52 -8.15
N VAL A 135 24.13 12.17 -7.01
CA VAL A 135 24.40 11.63 -5.69
C VAL A 135 23.37 10.58 -5.32
N ASP A 136 23.85 9.60 -4.56
CA ASP A 136 23.11 8.45 -4.08
C ASP A 136 21.99 8.83 -3.10
N VAL A 137 20.79 8.25 -3.27
CA VAL A 137 19.63 8.53 -2.41
C VAL A 137 19.68 7.80 -1.06
N LEU A 138 20.06 6.51 -1.04
CA LEU A 138 20.05 5.68 0.18
C LEU A 138 21.47 5.40 0.68
N ASP A 139 21.60 5.27 2.00
CA ASP A 139 22.80 4.73 2.65
C ASP A 139 22.67 3.21 2.81
N ALA A 140 23.82 2.53 2.88
CA ALA A 140 23.89 1.14 3.28
C ALA A 140 24.01 0.96 4.80
N TYR A 141 23.51 -0.16 5.32
CA TYR A 141 23.78 -0.62 6.67
C TYR A 141 25.27 -0.92 6.86
N ALA A 142 25.84 -0.48 7.99
CA ALA A 142 27.22 -0.80 8.34
C ALA A 142 27.43 -2.23 8.88
N GLY A 143 26.36 -2.87 9.38
CA GLY A 143 26.39 -4.22 9.95
C GLY A 143 27.06 -4.32 11.32
N THR A 144 27.10 -3.21 12.08
CA THR A 144 27.83 -3.11 13.36
C THR A 144 26.96 -3.38 14.59
N GLY A 145 25.72 -3.82 14.41
CA GLY A 145 24.70 -3.98 15.44
C GLY A 145 23.91 -2.69 15.73
N GLY A 146 22.87 -2.81 16.55
CA GLY A 146 21.98 -1.69 16.89
C GLY A 146 21.23 -1.15 15.68
N ILE A 147 21.24 0.17 15.47
CA ILE A 147 20.55 0.80 14.33
C ILE A 147 21.21 0.49 12.98
N GLU A 148 22.46 0.04 13.00
CA GLU A 148 23.20 -0.34 11.80
C GLU A 148 22.98 -1.79 11.38
N GLY A 149 22.12 -2.52 12.10
CA GLY A 149 21.78 -3.89 11.79
C GLY A 149 22.90 -4.89 12.09
N GLU A 150 22.57 -6.16 12.07
CA GLU A 150 23.54 -7.25 12.20
C GLU A 150 24.52 -7.32 11.01
N ASP A 151 25.62 -8.05 11.16
CA ASP A 151 26.66 -8.18 10.13
C ASP A 151 26.11 -8.67 8.77
N SER A 152 25.05 -9.49 8.79
CA SER A 152 24.34 -9.98 7.60
C SER A 152 23.65 -8.89 6.77
N LEU A 153 23.43 -7.71 7.33
CA LEU A 153 22.86 -6.56 6.64
C LEU A 153 23.91 -5.63 6.03
N LYS A 154 25.20 -5.83 6.31
CA LYS A 154 26.26 -4.96 5.81
C LYS A 154 26.19 -4.79 4.30
N GLY A 155 26.13 -3.55 3.83
CA GLY A 155 26.05 -3.21 2.41
C GLY A 155 24.63 -3.23 1.81
N LYS A 156 23.61 -3.73 2.53
CA LYS A 156 22.21 -3.60 2.10
C LYS A 156 21.72 -2.18 2.35
N PHE A 157 20.87 -1.66 1.46
CA PHE A 157 20.36 -0.30 1.58
C PHE A 157 19.31 -0.18 2.68
N LYS A 158 19.38 0.93 3.41
CA LYS A 158 18.41 1.25 4.45
C LYS A 158 17.13 1.77 3.81
N PRO A 159 15.94 1.31 4.26
CA PRO A 159 14.68 1.70 3.65
C PRO A 159 14.31 3.16 3.97
N TRP A 160 13.60 3.82 3.06
CA TRP A 160 12.99 5.14 3.28
C TRP A 160 11.53 5.15 2.84
N VAL A 161 10.62 5.42 3.76
CA VAL A 161 9.17 5.45 3.50
C VAL A 161 8.65 6.87 3.51
N PHE A 162 7.83 7.23 2.54
CA PHE A 162 7.12 8.51 2.42
C PHE A 162 5.62 8.30 2.24
N GLY A 163 4.83 9.27 2.71
CA GLY A 163 3.37 9.21 2.64
C GLY A 163 2.78 8.07 3.45
N ARG A 164 1.56 7.63 3.08
CA ARG A 164 0.87 6.50 3.70
C ARG A 164 1.06 5.27 2.80
N ALA A 165 2.01 4.41 3.17
CA ALA A 165 2.36 3.20 2.44
C ALA A 165 1.73 1.99 3.12
N SER A 166 0.96 1.20 2.37
CA SER A 166 0.30 0.01 2.90
C SER A 166 1.13 -1.25 2.70
N ASN A 167 1.06 -2.14 3.69
CA ASN A 167 1.65 -3.47 3.68
C ASN A 167 3.13 -3.46 3.29
N VAL A 168 3.90 -2.55 3.91
CA VAL A 168 5.35 -2.42 3.75
C VAL A 168 6.04 -3.55 4.50
N GLU A 169 7.03 -4.20 3.90
CA GLU A 169 7.91 -5.14 4.59
C GLU A 169 9.09 -4.40 5.24
N PRO A 170 9.35 -4.57 6.55
CA PRO A 170 10.50 -3.95 7.21
C PRO A 170 11.77 -4.80 7.09
N VAL A 171 12.92 -4.19 7.36
CA VAL A 171 14.20 -4.89 7.53
C VAL A 171 14.40 -5.29 8.99
N GLN A 172 14.66 -6.56 9.29
CA GLN A 172 14.97 -7.00 10.66
C GLN A 172 16.42 -6.63 11.02
N ILE A 173 16.59 -5.69 11.94
CA ILE A 173 17.91 -5.15 12.33
C ILE A 173 18.50 -5.82 13.58
N ASP A 174 17.66 -6.48 14.39
CA ASP A 174 18.08 -7.23 15.59
C ASP A 174 17.20 -8.48 15.71
N SER A 175 17.80 -9.64 15.43
CA SER A 175 17.12 -10.94 15.47
C SER A 175 16.88 -11.46 16.88
N ILE A 176 17.67 -11.01 17.86
CA ILE A 176 17.58 -11.43 19.27
C ILE A 176 16.43 -10.71 19.95
N ASN A 177 16.28 -9.41 19.69
CA ASN A 177 15.25 -8.57 20.30
C ASN A 177 14.03 -8.33 19.39
N TYR A 178 14.01 -8.95 18.21
CA TYR A 178 12.93 -8.88 17.21
C TYR A 178 12.61 -7.44 16.80
N VAL A 179 13.65 -6.66 16.50
CA VAL A 179 13.52 -5.26 16.08
C VAL A 179 13.58 -5.15 14.56
N PHE A 180 12.60 -4.43 14.02
CA PHE A 180 12.37 -4.22 12.61
C PHE A 180 12.41 -2.72 12.28
N GLN A 181 12.98 -2.37 11.15
CA GLN A 181 13.09 -0.99 10.67
C GLN A 181 12.32 -0.80 9.37
N PHE A 182 11.35 0.11 9.38
CA PHE A 182 10.60 0.51 8.18
C PHE A 182 11.26 1.67 7.45
N SER A 183 11.88 2.61 8.18
CA SER A 183 12.53 3.79 7.58
C SER A 183 13.70 4.25 8.44
N ALA A 184 14.84 4.54 7.84
CA ALA A 184 16.09 4.84 8.57
C ALA A 184 16.52 6.32 8.58
N TYR A 185 15.79 7.20 7.87
CA TYR A 185 16.24 8.57 7.57
C TYR A 185 15.63 9.65 8.49
N GLY A 186 15.22 9.24 9.69
CA GLY A 186 14.63 10.09 10.72
C GLY A 186 13.23 9.63 11.13
N PRO A 187 12.48 10.50 11.83
CA PRO A 187 11.19 10.15 12.37
C PRO A 187 10.16 9.83 11.28
N ILE A 188 9.38 8.77 11.51
CA ILE A 188 8.16 8.48 10.77
C ILE A 188 6.95 9.01 11.52
N LYS A 189 5.84 9.24 10.81
CA LYS A 189 4.62 9.79 11.40
C LYS A 189 3.88 8.78 12.27
N ALA A 190 3.72 7.54 11.80
CA ALA A 190 3.03 6.47 12.52
C ALA A 190 3.26 5.09 11.88
N VAL A 191 3.07 4.04 12.68
CA VAL A 191 2.76 2.69 12.19
C VAL A 191 1.31 2.44 12.60
N ASN A 192 0.39 2.43 11.62
CA ASN A 192 -1.05 2.41 11.87
C ASN A 192 -1.57 1.00 12.20
N ALA A 193 -1.02 -0.01 11.53
CA ALA A 193 -1.32 -1.41 11.75
C ALA A 193 -0.06 -2.23 11.47
N LEU A 194 0.12 -3.32 12.22
CA LEU A 194 1.22 -4.26 12.06
C LEU A 194 0.62 -5.65 11.87
N PHE A 195 1.07 -6.33 10.84
CA PHE A 195 0.59 -7.64 10.46
C PHE A 195 1.70 -8.68 10.57
N GLU A 196 1.32 -9.86 10.99
CA GLU A 196 2.14 -11.06 10.87
C GLU A 196 1.37 -12.07 10.03
N ARG A 197 1.94 -12.46 8.89
CA ARG A 197 1.28 -13.32 7.91
C ARG A 197 -0.11 -12.79 7.49
N GLY A 198 -0.25 -11.47 7.43
CA GLY A 198 -1.51 -10.79 7.09
C GLY A 198 -2.54 -10.72 8.25
N ALA A 199 -2.28 -11.34 9.40
CA ALA A 199 -3.11 -11.20 10.60
C ALA A 199 -2.71 -9.95 11.38
N ASP A 200 -3.69 -9.12 11.76
CA ASP A 200 -3.47 -7.89 12.53
C ASP A 200 -3.05 -8.22 13.98
N LEU A 201 -1.91 -7.67 14.42
CA LEU A 201 -1.40 -7.80 15.78
C LEU A 201 -2.04 -6.82 16.77
N GLY A 202 -3.00 -6.01 16.31
CA GLY A 202 -3.72 -5.01 17.09
C GLY A 202 -2.88 -3.75 17.34
N PRO A 203 -3.31 -2.87 18.28
CA PRO A 203 -2.63 -1.60 18.51
C PRO A 203 -1.26 -1.76 19.18
N SER A 204 -0.33 -0.88 18.84
CA SER A 204 0.96 -0.74 19.53
C SER A 204 0.78 -0.45 21.03
N LEU A 205 1.64 -1.02 21.87
CA LEU A 205 1.67 -0.74 23.31
C LEU A 205 2.19 0.65 23.66
N GLY A 206 2.89 1.31 22.74
CA GLY A 206 3.42 2.64 22.96
C GLY A 206 4.61 2.96 22.07
N ASP A 207 5.02 4.23 22.14
CA ASP A 207 6.16 4.75 21.39
C ASP A 207 7.33 5.07 22.33
N ALA A 208 8.47 4.42 22.09
CA ALA A 208 9.70 4.65 22.80
C ALA A 208 10.53 5.74 22.09
N PRO A 209 11.18 6.67 22.84
CA PRO A 209 11.91 7.78 22.22
C PRO A 209 13.26 7.37 21.61
N THR A 210 13.80 6.20 21.98
CA THR A 210 15.11 5.71 21.53
C THR A 210 15.10 4.18 21.39
N LEU A 211 16.05 3.65 20.62
CA LEU A 211 16.27 2.19 20.53
C LEU A 211 16.52 1.57 21.92
N ALA A 212 17.32 2.21 22.78
CA ALA A 212 17.59 1.70 24.12
C ALA A 212 16.31 1.61 24.98
N ALA A 213 15.43 2.61 24.90
CA ALA A 213 14.14 2.58 25.58
C ALA A 213 13.20 1.51 25.00
N LEU A 214 13.23 1.31 23.67
CA LEU A 214 12.46 0.27 23.01
C LEU A 214 12.92 -1.14 23.43
N LEU A 215 14.22 -1.37 23.56
CA LEU A 215 14.80 -2.63 24.04
C LEU A 215 14.54 -2.89 25.53
N ALA A 216 14.46 -1.84 26.34
CA ALA A 216 14.14 -1.94 27.76
C ALA A 216 12.63 -2.13 28.04
N ALA A 217 11.76 -1.82 27.06
CA ALA A 217 10.32 -1.97 27.22
C ALA A 217 9.93 -3.45 27.42
N ASN A 218 8.99 -3.71 28.34
CA ASN A 218 8.39 -5.02 28.50
C ASN A 218 7.27 -5.19 27.46
N VAL A 219 7.54 -5.94 26.38
CA VAL A 219 6.59 -6.21 25.30
C VAL A 219 6.17 -7.68 25.40
N PRO A 220 4.95 -8.00 25.85
CA PRO A 220 4.45 -9.37 25.93
C PRO A 220 4.31 -10.03 24.56
N GLU A 221 4.29 -11.37 24.55
CA GLU A 221 3.99 -12.17 23.36
C GLU A 221 2.67 -11.75 22.70
N GLY A 222 2.64 -11.70 21.37
CA GLY A 222 1.49 -11.21 20.59
C GLY A 222 1.26 -9.70 20.66
N LYS A 223 2.18 -8.93 21.25
CA LYS A 223 2.18 -7.46 21.27
C LYS A 223 3.42 -6.88 20.64
N TRP A 224 3.36 -5.59 20.33
CA TRP A 224 4.43 -4.84 19.71
C TRP A 224 4.49 -3.41 20.24
N ALA A 225 5.64 -2.77 20.08
CA ALA A 225 5.87 -1.37 20.43
C ALA A 225 6.68 -0.67 19.32
N THR A 226 6.62 0.66 19.26
CA THR A 226 7.32 1.45 18.24
C THR A 226 8.47 2.26 18.82
N CYS A 227 9.42 2.64 17.96
CA CYS A 227 10.21 3.86 18.14
C CYS A 227 10.08 4.67 16.85
N LEU A 228 9.06 5.52 16.78
CA LEU A 228 8.73 6.31 15.60
C LEU A 228 9.84 7.29 15.23
N ALA A 229 10.61 7.77 16.22
CA ALA A 229 11.76 8.64 16.00
C ALA A 229 12.87 7.99 15.13
N LEU A 230 12.93 6.67 15.10
CA LEU A 230 13.92 5.87 14.36
C LEU A 230 13.29 4.94 13.31
N GLY A 231 11.96 5.03 13.11
CA GLY A 231 11.22 4.18 12.18
C GLY A 231 11.22 2.69 12.55
N LEU A 232 11.21 2.38 13.85
CA LEU A 232 11.35 1.01 14.35
C LEU A 232 10.06 0.45 14.95
N VAL A 233 9.96 -0.87 14.89
CA VAL A 233 9.00 -1.69 15.63
C VAL A 233 9.75 -2.80 16.35
N ARG A 234 9.27 -3.20 17.54
CA ARG A 234 9.74 -4.37 18.26
C ARG A 234 8.58 -5.31 18.56
N LEU A 235 8.75 -6.60 18.26
CA LEU A 235 7.81 -7.66 18.65
C LEU A 235 8.14 -8.20 20.05
N GLY A 236 7.12 -8.69 20.75
CA GLY A 236 7.30 -9.34 22.06
C GLY A 236 7.75 -10.79 22.02
N ALA A 237 7.78 -11.40 20.83
CA ALA A 237 8.20 -12.79 20.59
C ALA A 237 8.86 -12.91 19.21
N PRO A 238 9.62 -14.00 18.94
CA PRO A 238 10.14 -14.27 17.60
C PRO A 238 9.02 -14.27 16.55
N PRO A 239 9.25 -13.72 15.35
CA PRO A 239 8.27 -13.77 14.28
C PRO A 239 8.02 -15.22 13.84
N ALA A 240 6.75 -15.61 13.73
CA ALA A 240 6.26 -16.86 13.16
C ALA A 240 6.10 -16.80 11.63
N GLY A 241 6.28 -15.63 11.00
CA GLY A 241 6.28 -15.48 9.55
C GLY A 241 6.58 -14.06 9.09
N LEU A 242 6.12 -13.74 7.87
CA LEU A 242 6.35 -12.45 7.23
C LEU A 242 5.68 -11.32 8.01
N ILE A 243 6.45 -10.28 8.34
CA ILE A 243 5.96 -9.06 8.99
C ILE A 243 5.70 -7.99 7.94
N THR A 244 4.56 -7.33 8.02
CA THR A 244 4.24 -6.16 7.20
C THR A 244 3.51 -5.09 8.00
N ALA A 245 3.49 -3.84 7.54
CA ALA A 245 2.74 -2.78 8.21
C ALA A 245 2.18 -1.72 7.28
N ASP A 246 1.13 -1.05 7.75
CA ASP A 246 0.67 0.20 7.18
C ASP A 246 1.39 1.38 7.85
N VAL A 247 2.26 2.06 7.12
CA VAL A 247 3.20 3.04 7.64
C VAL A 247 2.89 4.44 7.10
N ASP A 248 2.73 5.40 7.99
CA ASP A 248 2.84 6.81 7.66
C ASP A 248 4.31 7.24 7.81
N GLY A 249 4.99 7.44 6.68
CA GLY A 249 6.44 7.60 6.58
C GLY A 249 7.02 8.93 7.07
N ASP A 250 8.09 9.39 6.40
CA ASP A 250 8.96 10.51 6.78
C ASP A 250 8.19 11.75 7.28
N SER A 251 8.46 12.12 8.52
CA SER A 251 7.86 13.24 9.22
C SER A 251 8.90 13.90 10.12
N PRO A 252 9.86 14.64 9.55
CA PRO A 252 10.99 15.20 10.29
C PRO A 252 10.52 16.09 11.45
N ALA A 253 11.27 16.09 12.55
CA ALA A 253 10.91 16.80 13.78
C ALA A 253 10.68 18.29 13.53
N GLY A 254 9.53 18.82 13.96
CA GLY A 254 9.11 20.22 13.72
C GLY A 254 8.71 20.52 12.26
N GLY A 255 8.74 19.53 11.37
CA GLY A 255 8.33 19.61 9.97
C GLY A 255 6.93 19.05 9.72
N GLN A 256 6.45 19.20 8.48
CA GLN A 256 5.22 18.56 8.02
C GLN A 256 5.49 17.12 7.57
N TRP A 257 4.48 16.27 7.69
CA TRP A 257 4.50 14.92 7.14
C TRP A 257 4.67 14.97 5.61
N ILE A 258 5.71 14.29 5.10
CA ILE A 258 6.14 14.40 3.71
C ILE A 258 5.39 13.39 2.86
N ARG A 259 4.45 13.88 2.05
CA ARG A 259 3.54 13.06 1.22
C ARG A 259 3.18 13.66 -0.12
N ARG A 260 3.85 14.74 -0.55
CA ARG A 260 3.67 15.37 -1.86
C ARG A 260 4.93 15.23 -2.68
N THR A 261 4.79 15.09 -3.99
CA THR A 261 5.90 14.78 -4.91
C THR A 261 7.06 15.76 -4.80
N GLY A 262 6.79 17.06 -4.87
CA GLY A 262 7.80 18.11 -4.75
C GLY A 262 8.46 18.12 -3.37
N ALA A 263 7.67 18.00 -2.31
CA ALA A 263 8.17 17.87 -0.94
C ALA A 263 9.10 16.66 -0.76
N ILE A 264 8.78 15.50 -1.35
CA ILE A 264 9.63 14.30 -1.33
C ILE A 264 10.95 14.57 -2.06
N ILE A 265 10.91 15.09 -3.29
CA ILE A 265 12.11 15.41 -4.09
C ILE A 265 13.02 16.37 -3.32
N ARG A 266 12.45 17.44 -2.75
CA ARG A 266 13.21 18.41 -1.94
C ARG A 266 13.81 17.77 -0.69
N ARG A 267 13.05 16.93 0.01
CA ARG A 267 13.51 16.24 1.23
C ARG A 267 14.69 15.31 0.95
N VAL A 268 14.63 14.55 -0.14
CA VAL A 268 15.70 13.66 -0.57
C VAL A 268 16.94 14.45 -1.00
N ALA A 269 16.78 15.49 -1.83
CA ALA A 269 17.89 16.30 -2.30
C ALA A 269 18.68 16.95 -1.15
N LEU A 270 17.99 17.58 -0.20
CA LEU A 270 18.65 18.20 0.96
C LEU A 270 19.36 17.17 1.85
N ARG A 271 18.76 15.99 2.02
CA ARG A 271 19.34 14.88 2.79
C ARG A 271 20.61 14.35 2.12
N ALA A 272 20.63 14.30 0.79
CA ALA A 272 21.79 13.89 0.00
C ALA A 272 22.90 14.97 -0.05
N GLY A 273 22.73 16.11 0.64
CA GLY A 273 23.72 17.17 0.73
C GLY A 273 23.65 18.22 -0.38
N ILE A 274 22.57 18.23 -1.18
CA ILE A 274 22.38 19.23 -2.23
C ILE A 274 21.94 20.54 -1.58
N ASP A 275 22.65 21.63 -1.90
CA ASP A 275 22.33 22.97 -1.39
C ASP A 275 20.92 23.40 -1.82
N ALA A 276 20.16 23.99 -0.91
CA ALA A 276 18.84 24.53 -1.20
C ALA A 276 18.85 25.58 -2.32
N ALA A 277 19.96 26.31 -2.50
CA ALA A 277 20.14 27.26 -3.60
C ALA A 277 20.19 26.59 -4.99
N ASN A 278 20.50 25.30 -5.04
CA ASN A 278 20.49 24.49 -6.27
C ASN A 278 19.11 23.84 -6.53
N LEU A 279 18.09 24.16 -5.74
CA LEU A 279 16.73 23.65 -5.90
C LEU A 279 15.81 24.78 -6.38
N ALA A 280 15.19 24.62 -7.55
CA ALA A 280 14.31 25.64 -8.11
C ALA A 280 12.97 25.70 -7.36
N LEU A 281 12.34 26.88 -7.37
CA LEU A 281 11.02 27.10 -6.79
C LEU A 281 9.91 26.23 -7.43
N SER A 282 10.13 25.75 -8.65
CA SER A 282 9.17 24.88 -9.36
C SER A 282 8.93 23.55 -8.66
N ILE A 283 9.88 23.06 -7.84
CA ILE A 283 9.69 21.86 -7.01
C ILE A 283 8.52 22.08 -6.02
N ALA A 284 8.48 23.23 -5.33
CA ALA A 284 7.36 23.58 -4.46
C ALA A 284 6.11 23.97 -5.28
N GLY A 285 6.30 24.57 -6.46
CA GLY A 285 5.23 24.85 -7.42
C GLY A 285 4.49 23.59 -7.89
N LEU A 286 5.18 22.45 -8.00
CA LEU A 286 4.55 21.18 -8.36
C LEU A 286 3.51 20.75 -7.32
N ASP A 287 3.81 20.90 -6.03
CA ASP A 287 2.88 20.55 -4.95
C ASP A 287 1.63 21.44 -4.95
N GLN A 288 1.73 22.67 -5.46
CA GLN A 288 0.57 23.55 -5.65
C GLN A 288 -0.24 23.15 -6.90
N ALA A 289 0.43 22.76 -7.97
CA ALA A 289 -0.21 22.37 -9.23
C ALA A 289 -0.87 20.98 -9.15
N VAL A 290 -0.29 20.07 -8.37
CA VAL A 290 -0.75 18.68 -8.19
C VAL A 290 -0.80 18.38 -6.69
N ASP A 291 -1.78 18.95 -6.00
CA ASP A 291 -2.00 18.71 -4.57
C ASP A 291 -2.63 17.32 -4.33
N ARG A 292 -1.81 16.29 -4.48
CA ARG A 292 -2.19 14.89 -4.27
C ARG A 292 -1.20 14.24 -3.31
N ALA A 293 -1.73 13.54 -2.32
CA ALA A 293 -0.92 12.70 -1.45
C ALA A 293 -0.43 11.48 -2.24
N VAL A 294 0.85 11.18 -2.14
CA VAL A 294 1.49 9.99 -2.73
C VAL A 294 2.18 9.19 -1.63
N ASN A 295 2.48 7.92 -1.90
CA ASN A 295 3.33 7.09 -1.05
C ASN A 295 4.47 6.50 -1.87
N VAL A 296 5.64 6.39 -1.25
CA VAL A 296 6.87 5.88 -1.87
C VAL A 296 7.66 5.12 -0.82
N VAL A 297 8.01 3.88 -1.09
CA VAL A 297 8.99 3.11 -0.31
C VAL A 297 10.22 2.93 -1.20
N LEU A 298 11.37 3.39 -0.71
CA LEU A 298 12.66 3.25 -1.35
C LEU A 298 13.47 2.19 -0.61
N THR A 299 13.77 1.08 -1.30
CA THR A 299 14.62 -0.02 -0.80
C THR A 299 15.78 -0.32 -1.74
N GLU A 300 15.72 0.21 -2.97
CA GLU A 300 16.74 0.08 -4.00
C GLU A 300 17.38 1.43 -4.27
N GLN A 301 18.62 1.38 -4.70
CA GLN A 301 19.43 2.56 -4.89
C GLN A 301 19.18 3.23 -6.25
N GLU A 302 19.05 4.56 -6.23
CA GLU A 302 19.00 5.41 -7.42
C GLU A 302 19.62 6.79 -7.12
N THR A 303 19.89 7.59 -8.15
CA THR A 303 20.37 8.97 -7.96
C THR A 303 19.22 9.94 -7.70
N VAL A 304 19.51 11.08 -7.06
CA VAL A 304 18.49 12.11 -6.79
C VAL A 304 17.81 12.58 -8.08
N LEU A 305 18.56 12.74 -9.17
CA LEU A 305 18.01 13.14 -10.46
C LEU A 305 17.08 12.06 -11.05
N ALA A 306 17.48 10.79 -10.99
CA ALA A 306 16.65 9.66 -11.46
C ALA A 306 15.34 9.55 -10.68
N LEU A 307 15.42 9.67 -9.35
CA LEU A 307 14.24 9.68 -8.48
C LEU A 307 13.32 10.86 -8.82
N ALA A 308 13.87 12.06 -8.98
CA ALA A 308 13.08 13.25 -9.31
C ALA A 308 12.36 13.09 -10.65
N ALA A 309 13.03 12.56 -11.68
CA ALA A 309 12.43 12.26 -12.97
C ALA A 309 11.29 11.24 -12.83
N ARG A 310 11.55 10.11 -12.15
CA ARG A 310 10.55 9.06 -11.92
C ARG A 310 9.31 9.56 -11.17
N LEU A 311 9.50 10.41 -10.16
CA LEU A 311 8.42 10.99 -9.37
C LEU A 311 7.66 12.09 -10.10
N ALA A 312 8.28 12.80 -11.05
CA ALA A 312 7.63 13.84 -11.83
C ALA A 312 6.65 13.30 -12.88
N LEU A 313 6.95 12.13 -13.48
CA LEU A 313 6.17 11.56 -14.57
C LEU A 313 4.67 11.41 -14.27
N PRO A 314 4.23 10.82 -13.13
CA PRO A 314 2.80 10.69 -12.81
C PRO A 314 2.08 12.04 -12.64
N CYS A 315 2.81 13.12 -12.41
CA CYS A 315 2.27 14.48 -12.29
C CYS A 315 2.11 15.19 -13.65
N ASN A 316 2.39 14.50 -14.77
CA ASN A 316 2.55 15.10 -16.11
C ASN A 316 3.64 16.19 -16.11
N ALA A 317 4.72 15.94 -15.38
CA ALA A 317 5.83 16.85 -15.19
C ALA A 317 7.14 16.18 -15.59
N GLN A 318 8.12 17.03 -15.89
CA GLN A 318 9.48 16.62 -16.20
C GLN A 318 10.44 17.23 -15.17
N ALA A 319 11.42 16.46 -14.75
CA ALA A 319 12.48 16.90 -13.86
C ALA A 319 13.82 16.96 -14.60
N GLY A 320 14.60 18.00 -14.35
CA GLY A 320 15.90 18.18 -14.98
C GLY A 320 16.71 19.27 -14.32
N VAL A 321 17.86 19.61 -14.92
CA VAL A 321 18.72 20.69 -14.44
C VAL A 321 18.57 21.90 -15.36
N SER A 322 18.21 23.04 -14.79
CA SER A 322 17.97 24.29 -15.52
C SER A 322 19.28 24.87 -16.04
N TRP A 323 19.22 25.86 -16.95
CA TRP A 323 20.40 26.59 -17.40
C TRP A 323 21.22 27.22 -16.27
N LEU A 324 20.62 27.44 -15.09
CA LEU A 324 21.30 27.99 -13.92
C LEU A 324 21.97 26.93 -13.04
N GLY A 325 21.89 25.64 -13.41
CA GLY A 325 22.42 24.53 -12.62
C GLY A 325 21.53 24.16 -11.43
N GLN A 326 20.22 24.45 -11.51
CA GLN A 326 19.26 24.11 -10.44
C GLN A 326 18.38 22.93 -10.86
N LEU A 327 18.14 21.98 -9.95
CA LEU A 327 17.13 20.95 -10.14
C LEU A 327 15.75 21.61 -10.17
N PHE A 328 14.99 21.35 -11.23
CA PHE A 328 13.64 21.85 -11.41
C PHE A 328 12.69 20.69 -11.69
N VAL A 329 11.42 20.90 -11.39
CA VAL A 329 10.34 20.02 -11.84
C VAL A 329 9.21 20.90 -12.37
N THR A 330 8.82 20.71 -13.63
CA THR A 330 7.81 21.56 -14.27
C THR A 330 6.77 20.71 -14.96
N ARG A 331 5.50 21.04 -14.68
CA ARG A 331 4.34 20.40 -15.31
C ARG A 331 4.15 20.94 -16.73
N ILE A 332 3.86 20.05 -17.67
CA ILE A 332 3.45 20.42 -19.02
C ILE A 332 1.93 20.48 -18.99
N ALA A 333 1.36 21.68 -19.18
CA ALA A 333 -0.07 21.88 -19.09
C ALA A 333 -0.53 22.91 -20.11
N LEU A 334 -1.74 22.72 -20.63
CA LEU A 334 -2.44 23.74 -21.41
C LEU A 334 -2.97 24.79 -20.44
N GLY A 335 -2.61 26.05 -20.68
CA GLY A 335 -2.99 27.17 -19.84
C GLY A 335 -2.87 28.49 -20.59
N ASN A 336 -3.11 29.59 -19.88
CA ASN A 336 -2.91 30.91 -20.44
C ASN A 336 -1.43 31.09 -20.80
N ALA A 337 -1.17 31.50 -22.05
CA ALA A 337 0.19 31.77 -22.49
C ALA A 337 0.78 32.92 -21.66
N SER A 338 1.92 32.68 -21.03
CA SER A 338 2.72 33.72 -20.39
C SER A 338 3.52 34.54 -21.41
N VAL A 339 3.84 33.91 -22.56
CA VAL A 339 4.50 34.52 -23.71
C VAL A 339 3.88 33.93 -24.98
N THR A 340 3.59 34.78 -25.95
CA THR A 340 3.16 34.36 -27.29
C THR A 340 4.34 34.53 -28.24
N LEU A 341 4.73 33.45 -28.90
CA LEU A 341 5.76 33.45 -29.93
C LEU A 341 5.11 33.35 -31.31
N ASP A 342 5.46 34.27 -32.21
CA ASP A 342 4.97 34.27 -33.58
C ASP A 342 5.79 33.26 -34.42
N ALA A 343 5.17 32.14 -34.79
CA ALA A 343 5.82 31.08 -35.56
C ALA A 343 6.30 31.51 -36.96
N GLN A 344 5.76 32.61 -37.51
CA GLN A 344 6.21 33.22 -38.76
C GLN A 344 7.35 34.23 -38.55
N GLY A 345 7.81 34.41 -37.31
CA GLY A 345 8.94 35.28 -36.96
C GLY A 345 8.64 36.77 -37.12
N ARG A 346 7.36 37.18 -37.19
CA ARG A 346 6.99 38.59 -37.43
C ARG A 346 7.03 39.45 -36.17
N GLN A 347 7.16 38.83 -35.01
CA GLN A 347 7.30 39.50 -33.72
C GLN A 347 8.58 39.05 -33.01
N LEU A 348 9.14 39.95 -32.19
CA LEU A 348 10.28 39.63 -31.34
C LEU A 348 9.80 38.97 -30.03
N PRO A 349 10.47 37.92 -29.53
CA PRO A 349 11.63 37.26 -30.14
C PRO A 349 11.21 36.40 -31.36
N PRO A 350 11.97 36.46 -32.47
CA PRO A 350 11.57 35.83 -33.72
C PRO A 350 11.76 34.32 -33.63
N VAL A 351 10.72 33.56 -33.95
CA VAL A 351 10.81 32.10 -34.08
C VAL A 351 11.55 31.77 -35.37
N LEU A 352 12.76 31.21 -35.24
CA LEU A 352 13.59 30.84 -36.40
C LEU A 352 13.08 29.59 -37.12
N LYS A 353 12.46 28.67 -36.37
CA LYS A 353 11.92 27.41 -36.88
C LYS A 353 10.79 26.94 -35.95
N SER A 354 9.69 26.52 -36.55
CA SER A 354 8.58 25.84 -35.88
C SER A 354 8.35 24.52 -36.60
N THR A 355 8.26 23.42 -35.85
CA THR A 355 7.97 22.09 -36.38
C THR A 355 6.91 21.44 -35.50
N GLU A 356 5.92 20.85 -36.15
CA GLU A 356 4.95 19.97 -35.51
C GLU A 356 5.49 18.54 -35.58
N ASN A 357 5.57 17.89 -34.43
CA ASN A 357 5.97 16.49 -34.33
C ASN A 357 4.72 15.64 -34.09
N GLU A 358 4.74 14.41 -34.61
CA GLU A 358 3.76 13.40 -34.25
C GLU A 358 3.85 13.10 -32.74
N VAL A 359 2.70 12.91 -32.10
CA VAL A 359 2.57 12.53 -30.69
C VAL A 359 1.64 11.33 -30.60
N SER A 360 1.72 10.58 -29.50
CA SER A 360 0.80 9.47 -29.26
C SER A 360 -0.68 9.91 -29.40
N PRO A 361 -1.52 9.12 -30.09
CA PRO A 361 -2.94 9.44 -30.22
C PRO A 361 -3.62 9.47 -28.84
N PRO A 362 -4.69 10.25 -28.66
CA PRO A 362 -5.35 10.36 -27.37
C PRO A 362 -5.85 9.00 -26.88
N TYR A 363 -5.55 8.68 -25.63
CA TYR A 363 -6.02 7.46 -25.01
C TYR A 363 -7.55 7.51 -24.84
N LYS A 364 -8.28 6.65 -25.56
CA LYS A 364 -9.75 6.52 -25.40
C LYS A 364 -10.17 5.98 -24.03
N ARG A 365 -9.26 5.29 -23.34
CA ARG A 365 -9.45 4.72 -22.01
C ARG A 365 -8.09 4.62 -21.32
N ILE A 366 -8.03 5.05 -20.06
CA ILE A 366 -6.88 4.88 -19.18
C ILE A 366 -7.31 3.97 -18.04
N GLN A 367 -6.56 2.90 -17.80
CA GLN A 367 -6.74 2.07 -16.62
C GLN A 367 -5.71 2.49 -15.59
N MET A 368 -6.16 2.87 -14.40
CA MET A 368 -5.29 3.19 -13.26
C MET A 368 -5.43 2.05 -12.24
N GLY A 369 -4.31 1.58 -11.71
CA GLY A 369 -4.32 0.63 -10.60
C GLY A 369 -4.91 1.24 -9.32
N GLY A 370 -5.22 0.39 -8.35
CA GLY A 370 -5.56 0.84 -6.99
C GLY A 370 -4.34 1.39 -6.24
N ALA A 371 -4.52 1.69 -4.95
CA ALA A 371 -3.40 2.02 -4.08
C ALA A 371 -2.36 0.88 -4.11
N ARG A 372 -1.07 1.23 -4.20
CA ARG A 372 0.01 0.24 -4.27
C ARG A 372 0.09 -0.53 -2.95
N ASN A 373 0.01 -1.85 -3.05
CA ASN A 373 0.44 -2.77 -2.00
C ASN A 373 1.96 -2.97 -2.17
N TRP A 374 2.76 -2.61 -1.16
CA TRP A 374 4.22 -2.60 -1.29
C TRP A 374 4.84 -3.99 -1.18
N ARG A 375 4.24 -4.89 -0.40
CA ARG A 375 4.59 -6.31 -0.37
C ARG A 375 3.38 -7.16 -0.70
N VAL A 376 3.24 -7.60 -1.95
CA VAL A 376 2.21 -8.58 -2.31
C VAL A 376 2.60 -9.93 -1.72
N GLN A 377 1.72 -10.53 -0.92
CA GLN A 377 1.98 -11.81 -0.25
C GLN A 377 1.55 -12.99 -1.13
N THR A 378 2.30 -14.08 -1.07
CA THR A 378 1.87 -15.36 -1.63
C THR A 378 0.93 -16.08 -0.67
N PHE A 379 0.21 -17.09 -1.15
CA PHE A 379 -0.78 -17.81 -0.36
C PHE A 379 -0.20 -18.55 0.85
N ASP A 380 1.04 -19.02 0.77
CA ASP A 380 1.77 -19.66 1.87
C ASP A 380 2.28 -18.66 2.93
N GLU A 381 2.36 -17.38 2.58
CA GLU A 381 2.77 -16.31 3.49
C GLU A 381 1.61 -15.81 4.37
N ILE A 382 0.37 -16.23 4.09
CA ILE A 382 -0.84 -15.78 4.80
C ILE A 382 -1.21 -16.75 5.94
N ALA A 383 -1.70 -16.22 7.06
CA ALA A 383 -2.28 -16.98 8.15
C ALA A 383 -3.71 -17.39 7.79
N PHE A 384 -3.87 -18.60 7.29
CA PHE A 384 -5.16 -19.24 7.05
C PHE A 384 -5.07 -20.71 7.44
N GLU A 385 -6.11 -21.27 8.08
CA GLU A 385 -6.05 -22.64 8.64
C GLU A 385 -5.88 -23.70 7.55
N ALA A 386 -6.60 -23.55 6.43
CA ALA A 386 -6.48 -24.41 5.27
C ALA A 386 -5.48 -23.85 4.24
N PRO A 387 -4.87 -24.70 3.39
CA PRO A 387 -4.11 -24.22 2.25
C PRO A 387 -5.00 -23.42 1.29
N LEU A 388 -4.59 -22.21 0.94
CA LEU A 388 -5.26 -21.39 -0.07
C LEU A 388 -4.93 -21.91 -1.48
N ILE A 389 -5.94 -22.42 -2.20
CA ILE A 389 -5.76 -23.13 -3.47
C ILE A 389 -6.68 -22.53 -4.54
N PRO A 390 -6.13 -21.93 -5.61
CA PRO A 390 -6.91 -21.53 -6.78
C PRO A 390 -7.52 -22.75 -7.49
N LYS A 391 -8.82 -22.69 -7.77
CA LYS A 391 -9.59 -23.70 -8.50
C LYS A 391 -10.06 -23.24 -9.88
N GLY A 392 -9.79 -21.99 -10.26
CA GLY A 392 -10.26 -21.41 -11.51
C GLY A 392 -11.70 -20.93 -11.41
N ASP A 393 -12.51 -21.18 -12.44
CA ASP A 393 -13.91 -20.74 -12.46
C ASP A 393 -14.79 -21.58 -11.54
N TYR A 394 -15.81 -20.96 -10.95
CA TYR A 394 -16.81 -21.65 -10.15
C TYR A 394 -17.63 -22.63 -11.01
N ALA A 395 -17.86 -23.85 -10.49
CA ALA A 395 -18.72 -24.87 -11.07
C ALA A 395 -19.67 -25.45 -10.02
N GLU A 396 -20.96 -25.50 -10.33
CA GLU A 396 -22.04 -25.81 -9.37
C GLU A 396 -21.93 -27.22 -8.76
N ASP A 397 -21.53 -28.20 -9.56
CA ASP A 397 -21.41 -29.61 -9.14
C ASP A 397 -20.09 -29.93 -8.43
N THR A 398 -19.16 -28.97 -8.31
CA THR A 398 -17.87 -29.19 -7.66
C THR A 398 -17.99 -29.03 -6.15
N VAL A 399 -17.51 -30.03 -5.40
CA VAL A 399 -17.39 -29.92 -3.94
C VAL A 399 -16.18 -29.07 -3.61
N TYR A 400 -16.43 -27.91 -2.99
CA TYR A 400 -15.39 -27.02 -2.50
C TYR A 400 -15.10 -27.29 -1.02
N ARG A 401 -13.88 -26.98 -0.61
CA ARG A 401 -13.39 -27.08 0.76
C ARG A 401 -12.84 -25.74 1.19
N GLU A 402 -12.77 -25.53 2.50
CA GLU A 402 -12.11 -24.35 3.07
C GLU A 402 -10.74 -24.10 2.41
N GLY A 403 -10.47 -22.86 2.06
CA GLY A 403 -9.25 -22.46 1.37
C GLY A 403 -9.32 -22.50 -0.16
N ASN A 404 -10.37 -23.08 -0.75
CA ASN A 404 -10.53 -23.08 -2.21
C ASN A 404 -10.96 -21.70 -2.72
N ILE A 405 -10.25 -21.21 -3.74
CA ILE A 405 -10.51 -19.91 -4.36
C ILE A 405 -11.08 -20.11 -5.75
N VAL A 406 -12.21 -19.48 -6.04
CA VAL A 406 -12.86 -19.52 -7.37
C VAL A 406 -13.04 -18.13 -7.94
N THR A 407 -13.23 -18.06 -9.25
CA THR A 407 -13.54 -16.83 -9.99
C THR A 407 -14.93 -16.96 -10.61
N LEU A 408 -15.68 -15.86 -10.67
CA LEU A 408 -16.94 -15.76 -11.40
C LEU A 408 -16.71 -15.08 -12.77
N PRO A 409 -17.64 -15.24 -13.75
CA PRO A 409 -17.52 -14.62 -15.07
C PRO A 409 -17.38 -13.08 -15.07
N ASP A 410 -17.86 -12.42 -14.02
CA ASP A 410 -17.71 -10.98 -13.79
C ASP A 410 -16.30 -10.58 -13.29
N GLY A 411 -15.41 -11.55 -13.16
CA GLY A 411 -14.03 -11.40 -12.70
C GLY A 411 -13.89 -11.17 -11.19
N SER A 412 -14.96 -11.36 -10.41
CA SER A 412 -14.87 -11.38 -8.94
C SER A 412 -14.25 -12.71 -8.46
N SER A 413 -13.48 -12.65 -7.38
CA SER A 413 -12.81 -13.82 -6.79
C SER A 413 -13.31 -14.06 -5.38
N TRP A 414 -13.46 -15.33 -5.01
CA TRP A 414 -14.16 -15.76 -3.80
C TRP A 414 -13.42 -16.91 -3.13
N LEU A 415 -13.31 -16.84 -1.80
CA LEU A 415 -12.71 -17.85 -0.95
C LEU A 415 -13.81 -18.68 -0.28
N TYR A 416 -13.74 -19.99 -0.38
CA TYR A 416 -14.62 -20.88 0.37
C TYR A 416 -14.16 -20.93 1.84
N ILE A 417 -15.08 -20.62 2.77
CA ILE A 417 -14.82 -20.45 4.21
C ILE A 417 -15.59 -21.44 5.11
N SER A 418 -16.48 -22.25 4.55
CA SER A 418 -17.20 -23.25 5.35
C SER A 418 -16.27 -24.40 5.73
N LEU A 419 -16.31 -24.81 7.01
CA LEU A 419 -15.55 -25.94 7.54
C LEU A 419 -16.03 -27.30 6.98
N THR A 420 -17.28 -27.35 6.50
CA THR A 420 -17.84 -28.58 5.92
C THR A 420 -17.83 -28.49 4.39
N PRO A 421 -17.09 -29.37 3.69
CA PRO A 421 -17.09 -29.41 2.24
C PRO A 421 -18.47 -29.64 1.64
N SER A 422 -18.88 -28.80 0.70
CA SER A 422 -20.16 -28.94 -0.02
C SER A 422 -20.12 -28.35 -1.43
N ALA A 423 -21.10 -28.74 -2.25
CA ALA A 423 -21.33 -28.25 -3.62
C ALA A 423 -22.68 -27.50 -3.69
N GLY A 424 -22.97 -26.83 -4.80
CA GLY A 424 -24.29 -26.20 -5.05
C GLY A 424 -24.52 -24.85 -4.38
N HIS A 425 -23.48 -24.23 -3.79
CA HIS A 425 -23.58 -22.89 -3.20
C HIS A 425 -22.84 -21.89 -4.08
N ARG A 426 -23.58 -21.05 -4.82
CA ARG A 426 -22.95 -20.02 -5.66
C ARG A 426 -22.33 -18.91 -4.81
N PRO A 427 -21.11 -18.43 -5.10
CA PRO A 427 -20.51 -17.32 -4.38
C PRO A 427 -21.39 -16.06 -4.43
N ALA A 428 -21.58 -15.44 -3.26
CA ALA A 428 -22.40 -14.25 -3.05
C ALA A 428 -21.97 -13.53 -1.76
N ASP A 429 -22.22 -12.23 -1.69
CA ASP A 429 -21.92 -11.42 -0.50
C ASP A 429 -22.73 -11.93 0.71
N ASN A 430 -22.14 -11.86 1.90
CA ASN A 430 -22.74 -12.36 3.16
C ASN A 430 -23.13 -13.84 3.14
N SER A 431 -22.47 -14.66 2.32
CA SER A 431 -22.64 -16.12 2.33
C SER A 431 -21.94 -16.75 3.53
N GLU A 432 -22.53 -17.79 4.11
CA GLU A 432 -21.88 -18.64 5.12
C GLU A 432 -20.79 -19.55 4.51
N PHE A 433 -20.78 -19.70 3.18
CA PHE A 433 -19.86 -20.59 2.46
C PHE A 433 -18.72 -19.84 1.78
N TRP A 434 -18.94 -18.59 1.38
CA TRP A 434 -18.01 -17.83 0.55
C TRP A 434 -17.73 -16.45 1.13
N ALA A 435 -16.45 -16.10 1.22
CA ALA A 435 -15.98 -14.74 1.46
C ALA A 435 -15.51 -14.11 0.15
N SER A 436 -15.87 -12.85 -0.08
CA SER A 436 -15.40 -12.08 -1.23
C SER A 436 -13.94 -11.69 -1.05
N LEU A 437 -13.07 -12.06 -2.00
CA LEU A 437 -11.67 -11.64 -2.06
C LEU A 437 -11.50 -10.40 -2.94
N SER A 438 -12.25 -10.33 -4.05
CA SER A 438 -12.29 -9.16 -4.92
C SER A 438 -13.67 -8.92 -5.49
N GLY A 439 -14.06 -7.66 -5.59
CA GLY A 439 -15.27 -7.26 -6.31
C GLY A 439 -15.17 -7.53 -7.81
N ARG A 440 -16.26 -7.23 -8.53
CA ARG A 440 -16.34 -7.36 -9.99
C ARG A 440 -15.25 -6.55 -10.67
N THR A 441 -14.46 -7.18 -11.53
CA THR A 441 -13.38 -6.53 -12.26
C THR A 441 -13.72 -6.30 -13.74
N ARG A 442 -14.80 -6.91 -14.22
CA ARG A 442 -15.32 -6.71 -15.58
C ARG A 442 -16.63 -5.92 -15.54
N ALA A 443 -16.75 -4.98 -16.47
CA ALA A 443 -17.97 -4.20 -16.61
C ALA A 443 -19.08 -5.09 -17.20
N THR A 444 -20.21 -5.16 -16.51
CA THR A 444 -21.41 -5.89 -16.93
C THR A 444 -22.53 -4.91 -17.24
N TYR A 445 -23.46 -5.27 -18.12
CA TYR A 445 -24.74 -4.58 -18.24
C TYR A 445 -25.61 -4.80 -16.99
N ASP A 446 -26.74 -4.10 -16.90
CA ASP A 446 -27.70 -4.21 -15.77
C ASP A 446 -28.23 -5.64 -15.58
N ASP A 447 -28.19 -6.47 -16.63
CA ASP A 447 -28.57 -7.88 -16.61
C ASP A 447 -27.43 -8.83 -16.20
N GLY A 448 -26.23 -8.30 -15.91
CA GLY A 448 -25.06 -9.07 -15.48
C GLY A 448 -24.22 -9.67 -16.61
N THR A 449 -24.56 -9.44 -17.89
CA THR A 449 -23.74 -9.90 -19.01
C THR A 449 -22.43 -9.10 -19.13
N PRO A 450 -21.26 -9.74 -19.26
CA PRO A 450 -20.01 -9.02 -19.50
C PRO A 450 -20.06 -8.25 -20.82
N ILE A 451 -19.67 -6.97 -20.80
CA ILE A 451 -19.63 -6.11 -21.99
C ILE A 451 -18.73 -6.69 -23.11
N GLU A 452 -17.76 -7.53 -22.74
CA GLU A 452 -16.84 -8.18 -23.67
C GLU A 452 -17.50 -9.29 -24.51
N ASP A 453 -18.53 -9.97 -23.99
CA ASP A 453 -19.23 -11.07 -24.68
C ASP A 453 -20.16 -10.56 -25.79
N LEU A 454 -20.40 -9.23 -25.84
CA LEU A 454 -21.24 -8.56 -26.83
C LEU A 454 -20.46 -7.68 -27.80
N LYS A 455 -19.11 -7.76 -27.82
CA LYS A 455 -18.33 -7.10 -28.87
C LYS A 455 -18.63 -7.76 -30.22
N PRO A 456 -19.11 -7.02 -31.24
CA PRO A 456 -19.24 -7.59 -32.58
C PRO A 456 -17.86 -8.01 -33.07
N ALA A 457 -17.78 -9.20 -33.67
CA ALA A 457 -16.53 -9.79 -34.16
C ALA A 457 -15.80 -8.91 -35.19
N GLU A 458 -16.52 -7.98 -35.85
CA GLU A 458 -15.96 -7.02 -36.79
C GLU A 458 -16.56 -5.60 -36.60
N PRO A 459 -15.78 -4.52 -36.82
CA PRO A 459 -16.29 -3.15 -36.79
C PRO A 459 -17.42 -2.94 -37.82
N GLY A 460 -18.63 -2.65 -37.35
CA GLY A 460 -19.80 -2.32 -38.19
C GLY A 460 -20.81 -3.45 -38.44
N ALA A 461 -20.72 -4.57 -37.71
CA ALA A 461 -21.71 -5.64 -37.82
C ALA A 461 -23.11 -5.20 -37.34
N THR A 462 -24.15 -5.49 -38.15
CA THR A 462 -25.58 -5.18 -37.86
C THR A 462 -26.35 -6.36 -37.27
N SER A 463 -25.71 -7.53 -37.14
CA SER A 463 -26.33 -8.71 -36.53
C SER A 463 -26.38 -8.53 -35.01
N GLY A 464 -27.60 -8.47 -34.45
CA GLY A 464 -27.84 -8.22 -33.03
C GLY A 464 -28.19 -6.77 -32.67
N ALA A 465 -28.38 -5.87 -33.65
CA ALA A 465 -28.76 -4.49 -33.38
C ALA A 465 -30.16 -4.39 -32.73
N PRO A 466 -30.35 -3.55 -31.69
CA PRO A 466 -31.65 -3.32 -31.07
C PRO A 466 -32.70 -2.79 -32.07
N ALA A 467 -33.98 -3.10 -31.84
CA ALA A 467 -35.08 -2.57 -32.66
C ALA A 467 -35.05 -1.02 -32.72
N GLY A 468 -35.24 -0.46 -33.92
CA GLY A 468 -35.14 0.97 -34.20
C GLY A 468 -33.80 1.40 -34.80
N THR A 469 -32.84 0.47 -34.96
CA THR A 469 -31.52 0.78 -35.53
C THR A 469 -31.62 0.98 -37.05
N ASN A 470 -31.32 2.18 -37.53
CA ASN A 470 -31.42 2.53 -38.95
C ASN A 470 -30.26 1.95 -39.78
N VAL A 471 -30.58 1.20 -40.83
CA VAL A 471 -29.65 0.80 -41.91
C VAL A 471 -30.01 1.59 -43.17
N GLY A 472 -29.13 2.50 -43.58
CA GLY A 472 -29.39 3.35 -44.76
C GLY A 472 -30.61 4.27 -44.62
N GLY A 473 -31.01 4.59 -43.38
CA GLY A 473 -32.16 5.47 -43.09
C GLY A 473 -33.49 4.75 -42.85
N VAL A 474 -33.52 3.42 -42.87
CA VAL A 474 -34.71 2.60 -42.56
C VAL A 474 -34.41 1.69 -41.36
N PRO A 475 -35.31 1.57 -40.36
CA PRO A 475 -35.12 0.66 -39.23
C PRO A 475 -34.92 -0.78 -39.69
N ALA A 476 -33.96 -1.49 -39.10
CA ALA A 476 -33.56 -2.85 -39.49
C ALA A 476 -34.73 -3.85 -39.47
N GLU A 477 -35.67 -3.69 -38.53
CA GLU A 477 -36.90 -4.49 -38.45
C GLU A 477 -37.79 -4.35 -39.69
N HIS A 478 -37.90 -3.15 -40.27
CA HIS A 478 -38.74 -2.91 -41.45
C HIS A 478 -38.13 -3.50 -42.73
N VAL A 479 -36.80 -3.65 -42.77
CA VAL A 479 -36.12 -4.32 -43.88
C VAL A 479 -36.38 -5.83 -43.83
N ILE A 480 -36.36 -6.41 -42.63
CA ILE A 480 -36.66 -7.83 -42.40
C ILE A 480 -38.14 -8.13 -42.69
N ASP A 481 -39.05 -7.27 -42.25
CA ASP A 481 -40.49 -7.42 -42.52
C ASP A 481 -40.83 -7.31 -44.01
N ALA A 482 -40.22 -6.36 -44.74
CA ALA A 482 -40.40 -6.23 -46.17
C ALA A 482 -39.85 -7.42 -46.99
N LEU A 483 -38.77 -8.06 -46.52
CA LEU A 483 -38.22 -9.28 -47.12
C LEU A 483 -39.10 -10.50 -46.84
N SER A 484 -39.67 -10.59 -45.63
CA SER A 484 -40.60 -11.65 -45.23
C SER A 484 -41.96 -11.56 -45.96
N GLU A 485 -42.53 -10.36 -46.14
CA GLU A 485 -43.76 -10.16 -46.95
C GLU A 485 -43.55 -10.49 -48.43
N LEU A 486 -42.38 -10.19 -48.98
CA LEU A 486 -42.05 -10.53 -50.38
C LEU A 486 -41.87 -12.04 -50.58
N ALA A 487 -41.26 -12.73 -49.62
CA ALA A 487 -41.03 -14.17 -49.67
C ALA A 487 -42.31 -15.02 -49.54
N SER A 488 -43.39 -14.44 -49.02
CA SER A 488 -44.66 -15.14 -48.75
C SER A 488 -45.82 -14.69 -49.64
N SER A 489 -45.60 -13.75 -50.58
CA SER A 489 -46.64 -13.26 -51.50
C SER A 489 -46.87 -14.22 -52.70
N PRO A 490 -48.08 -14.76 -52.90
CA PRO A 490 -48.41 -15.61 -54.05
C PRO A 490 -48.79 -14.81 -55.30
N ASP A 491 -48.80 -13.48 -55.23
CA ASP A 491 -49.23 -12.56 -56.28
C ASP A 491 -48.03 -12.15 -57.17
N PRO A 492 -48.00 -12.56 -58.46
CA PRO A 492 -46.88 -12.27 -59.36
C PRO A 492 -46.61 -10.78 -59.54
N ASP A 493 -47.65 -9.94 -59.50
CA ASP A 493 -47.50 -8.51 -59.74
C ASP A 493 -46.81 -7.83 -58.54
N LYS A 494 -47.11 -8.26 -57.31
CA LYS A 494 -46.44 -7.78 -56.09
C LYS A 494 -44.99 -8.23 -55.99
N LEU A 495 -44.67 -9.43 -56.47
CA LEU A 495 -43.28 -9.91 -56.56
C LEU A 495 -42.47 -9.07 -57.56
N VAL A 496 -43.05 -8.74 -58.71
CA VAL A 496 -42.42 -7.89 -59.72
C VAL A 496 -42.26 -6.45 -59.22
N GLU A 497 -43.24 -5.92 -58.50
CA GLU A 497 -43.18 -4.57 -57.92
C GLU A 497 -42.16 -4.49 -56.77
N GLY A 498 -42.08 -5.50 -55.92
CA GLY A 498 -41.06 -5.63 -54.87
C GLY A 498 -39.64 -5.83 -55.42
N ALA A 499 -39.48 -6.63 -56.48
CA ALA A 499 -38.21 -6.79 -57.18
C ALA A 499 -37.76 -5.47 -57.85
N LYS A 500 -38.70 -4.72 -58.45
CA LYS A 500 -38.43 -3.36 -58.94
C LYS A 500 -37.99 -2.43 -57.83
N GLY A 501 -38.66 -2.45 -56.67
CA GLY A 501 -38.26 -1.64 -55.51
C GLY A 501 -36.87 -2.00 -54.97
N LEU A 502 -36.47 -3.27 -55.00
CA LEU A 502 -35.12 -3.71 -54.62
C LEU A 502 -34.06 -3.24 -55.63
N VAL A 503 -34.37 -3.34 -56.92
CA VAL A 503 -33.53 -2.82 -58.00
C VAL A 503 -33.40 -1.30 -57.92
N ASP A 504 -34.49 -0.58 -57.61
CA ASP A 504 -34.48 0.88 -57.48
C ASP A 504 -33.70 1.35 -56.24
N ARG A 505 -33.79 0.66 -55.09
CA ARG A 505 -32.93 0.94 -53.92
C ARG A 505 -31.45 0.68 -54.18
N THR A 506 -31.14 -0.42 -54.88
CA THR A 506 -29.77 -0.75 -55.30
C THR A 506 -29.24 0.31 -56.27
N ARG A 507 -30.11 0.75 -57.19
CA ARG A 507 -29.83 1.81 -58.16
C ARG A 507 -29.64 3.18 -57.49
N GLU A 508 -30.44 3.55 -56.49
CA GLU A 508 -30.25 4.81 -55.75
C GLU A 508 -28.97 4.82 -54.91
N THR A 509 -28.61 3.68 -54.33
CA THR A 509 -27.34 3.51 -53.60
C THR A 509 -26.15 3.67 -54.55
N ALA A 510 -26.20 3.00 -55.71
CA ALA A 510 -25.20 3.13 -56.76
C ALA A 510 -25.14 4.57 -57.33
N LEU A 511 -26.28 5.21 -57.54
CA LEU A 511 -26.36 6.61 -57.99
C LEU A 511 -25.78 7.58 -56.95
N THR A 512 -25.94 7.31 -55.66
CA THR A 512 -25.36 8.13 -54.59
C THR A 512 -23.84 7.96 -54.55
N GLN A 513 -23.32 6.73 -54.69
CA GLN A 513 -21.89 6.50 -54.86
C GLN A 513 -21.34 7.19 -56.10
N ILE A 514 -22.03 7.07 -57.24
CA ILE A 514 -21.63 7.73 -58.50
C ILE A 514 -21.68 9.25 -58.34
N LYS A 515 -22.70 9.82 -57.69
CA LYS A 515 -22.79 11.28 -57.42
C LYS A 515 -21.64 11.76 -56.52
N ASN A 516 -21.27 10.99 -55.51
CA ASN A 516 -20.14 11.31 -54.64
C ASN A 516 -18.81 11.24 -55.40
N GLN A 517 -18.64 10.22 -56.26
CA GLN A 517 -17.49 10.12 -57.16
C GLN A 517 -17.47 11.27 -58.17
N LEU A 518 -18.62 11.65 -58.74
CA LEU A 518 -18.74 12.79 -59.65
C LEU A 518 -18.45 14.11 -58.95
N LEU A 519 -18.86 14.27 -57.69
CA LEU A 519 -18.57 15.45 -56.89
C LEU A 519 -17.07 15.52 -56.55
N ALA A 520 -16.45 14.39 -56.22
CA ALA A 520 -15.01 14.30 -56.02
C ALA A 520 -14.25 14.58 -57.31
N PHE A 521 -14.72 14.05 -58.45
CA PHE A 521 -14.16 14.33 -59.77
C PHE A 521 -14.33 15.80 -60.14
N ALA A 522 -15.52 16.40 -59.94
CA ALA A 522 -15.77 17.81 -60.22
C ALA A 522 -14.93 18.73 -59.32
N ARG A 523 -14.71 18.37 -58.05
CA ARG A 523 -13.77 19.08 -57.16
C ARG A 523 -12.35 18.99 -57.69
N LYS A 524 -11.92 17.79 -58.09
CA LYS A 524 -10.61 17.58 -58.72
C LYS A 524 -10.47 18.38 -60.00
N THR A 525 -11.42 18.32 -60.94
CA THR A 525 -11.43 19.10 -62.17
C THR A 525 -11.45 20.60 -61.88
N ARG A 526 -12.17 21.08 -60.85
CA ARG A 526 -12.13 22.50 -60.46
C ARG A 526 -10.76 22.91 -59.94
N THR A 527 -10.15 22.08 -59.08
CA THR A 527 -8.79 22.29 -58.59
C THR A 527 -7.80 22.26 -59.75
N ASP A 528 -7.91 21.30 -60.66
CA ASP A 528 -7.08 21.17 -61.86
C ASP A 528 -7.29 22.38 -62.77
N SER A 529 -8.50 22.81 -63.10
CA SER A 529 -8.76 24.03 -63.89
C SER A 529 -8.28 25.32 -63.21
N ALA A 530 -8.24 25.37 -61.87
CA ALA A 530 -7.77 26.54 -61.12
C ALA A 530 -6.24 26.57 -60.93
N THR A 531 -5.56 25.43 -61.08
CA THR A 531 -4.14 25.28 -60.74
C THR A 531 -3.30 24.64 -61.85
N HIS A 532 -3.91 24.21 -62.96
CA HIS A 532 -3.30 23.55 -64.11
C HIS A 532 -3.86 24.15 -65.42
N LEU A 533 -3.01 24.24 -66.45
CA LEU A 533 -3.38 24.63 -67.80
C LEU A 533 -2.92 23.49 -68.74
N ASP A 534 -3.80 23.01 -69.64
CA ASP A 534 -3.55 21.84 -70.50
C ASP A 534 -3.11 20.57 -69.76
N GLY A 535 -3.59 20.37 -68.52
CA GLY A 535 -3.28 19.21 -67.69
C GLY A 535 -1.92 19.26 -66.98
N ILE A 536 -1.19 20.38 -67.08
CA ILE A 536 0.11 20.60 -66.43
C ILE A 536 -0.07 21.68 -65.35
N PRO A 537 0.49 21.52 -64.13
CA PRO A 537 0.39 22.54 -63.08
C PRO A 537 0.83 23.91 -63.62
N MET A 538 0.08 24.99 -63.35
CA MET A 538 0.33 26.31 -63.94
C MET A 538 1.76 26.78 -63.70
N GLY A 539 2.35 26.48 -62.55
CA GLY A 539 3.77 26.78 -62.29
C GLY A 539 4.73 26.03 -63.22
N ALA A 540 4.42 24.78 -63.58
CA ALA A 540 5.17 24.00 -64.55
C ALA A 540 4.87 24.44 -65.99
N ARG A 541 3.61 24.69 -66.37
CA ARG A 541 3.25 25.18 -67.71
C ARG A 541 3.82 26.57 -67.98
N VAL A 542 3.83 27.48 -67.01
CA VAL A 542 4.48 28.80 -67.13
C VAL A 542 5.99 28.63 -67.38
N ARG A 543 6.65 27.67 -66.71
CA ARG A 543 8.07 27.37 -66.97
C ARG A 543 8.29 26.76 -68.36
N THR A 544 7.42 25.84 -68.79
CA THR A 544 7.46 25.26 -70.13
C THR A 544 7.21 26.32 -71.20
N GLU A 545 6.24 27.22 -71.03
CA GLU A 545 5.96 28.28 -72.01
C GLU A 545 7.05 29.36 -72.04
N ILE A 546 7.68 29.67 -70.89
CA ILE A 546 8.89 30.51 -70.87
C ILE A 546 10.02 29.85 -71.66
N THR A 547 10.20 28.53 -71.53
CA THR A 547 11.20 27.76 -72.28
C THR A 547 10.88 27.70 -73.77
N GLU A 548 9.64 27.40 -74.14
CA GLU A 548 9.15 27.40 -75.54
C GLU A 548 9.31 28.79 -76.20
N ARG A 549 9.09 29.89 -75.46
CA ARG A 549 9.32 31.27 -75.96
C ARG A 549 10.80 31.61 -76.12
N ILE A 550 11.66 31.12 -75.22
CA ILE A 550 13.11 31.26 -75.34
C ILE A 550 13.61 30.48 -76.56
N GLU A 551 13.14 29.26 -76.76
CA GLU A 551 13.49 28.41 -77.91
C GLU A 551 12.97 29.00 -79.23
N GLN A 552 11.75 29.53 -79.28
CA GLN A 552 11.24 30.26 -80.45
C GLN A 552 12.06 31.54 -80.73
N GLY A 553 12.47 32.27 -79.68
CA GLY A 553 13.36 33.42 -79.81
C GLY A 553 14.74 33.04 -80.34
N LEU A 554 15.27 31.89 -79.91
CA LEU A 554 16.55 31.34 -80.38
C LEU A 554 16.45 30.89 -81.85
N ALA A 555 15.34 30.24 -82.23
CA ALA A 555 15.09 29.82 -83.60
C ALA A 555 14.90 31.02 -84.55
N LEU A 556 14.24 32.09 -84.09
CA LEU A 556 14.13 33.34 -84.85
C LEU A 556 15.49 34.03 -84.99
N ALA A 557 16.32 34.01 -83.94
CA ALA A 557 17.70 34.51 -84.00
C ALA A 557 18.57 33.67 -84.95
N GLN A 558 18.39 32.35 -84.99
CA GLN A 558 19.05 31.46 -85.94
C GLN A 558 18.61 31.72 -87.40
N GLN A 559 17.33 31.98 -87.63
CA GLN A 559 16.83 32.40 -88.95
C GLN A 559 17.38 33.78 -89.36
N ILE A 560 17.59 34.71 -88.43
CA ILE A 560 18.25 35.99 -88.71
C ILE A 560 19.72 35.77 -89.08
N VAL A 561 20.43 34.87 -88.38
CA VAL A 561 21.81 34.48 -88.70
C VAL A 561 21.91 33.76 -90.05
N GLU A 562 20.94 32.91 -90.41
CA GLU A 562 20.88 32.26 -91.73
C GLU A 562 20.57 33.25 -92.87
N VAL A 563 19.73 34.27 -92.62
CA VAL A 563 19.45 35.36 -93.57
C VAL A 563 20.65 36.32 -93.71
N GLU A 564 21.39 36.55 -92.62
CA GLU A 564 22.61 37.37 -92.61
C GLU A 564 23.79 36.66 -93.32
N ALA A 565 23.89 35.33 -93.17
CA ALA A 565 24.81 34.46 -93.91
C ALA A 565 24.46 34.36 -95.40
N ALA A 566 23.18 34.53 -95.78
CA ALA A 566 22.75 34.57 -97.18
C ALA A 566 23.09 35.91 -97.91
N ILE A 567 23.44 36.97 -97.17
CA ILE A 567 23.65 38.32 -97.73
C ILE A 567 25.13 38.70 -97.87
N THR A 568 26.06 38.06 -97.16
CA THR A 568 27.47 38.49 -97.13
C THR A 568 28.45 37.41 -97.59
N GLY A 569 28.57 37.30 -98.91
CA GLY A 569 29.72 36.65 -99.56
C GLY A 569 31.05 37.39 -99.31
N PRO A 570 32.17 36.74 -99.66
CA PRO A 570 33.46 36.83 -98.99
C PRO A 570 34.31 38.02 -99.45
N ASP A 571 34.98 38.69 -98.50
CA ASP A 571 36.41 39.08 -98.56
C ASP A 571 36.72 40.13 -97.50
N GLY A 572 37.51 39.77 -96.47
CA GLY A 572 38.16 40.77 -95.62
C GLY A 572 38.77 40.25 -94.31
N PRO A 573 39.99 40.71 -93.92
CA PRO A 573 40.75 40.26 -92.73
C PRO A 573 40.09 40.54 -91.37
N ILE A 574 38.91 41.17 -91.36
CA ILE A 574 38.04 41.30 -90.18
C ILE A 574 37.42 39.94 -89.82
N ALA A 575 37.20 39.05 -90.79
CA ALA A 575 36.63 37.72 -90.56
C ALA A 575 37.51 36.86 -89.64
N ALA A 576 38.84 36.86 -89.83
CA ALA A 576 39.74 36.08 -88.99
C ALA A 576 39.85 36.61 -87.54
N ALA A 577 39.81 37.94 -87.36
CA ALA A 577 39.84 38.57 -86.04
C ALA A 577 38.50 38.37 -85.29
N VAL A 578 37.38 38.42 -86.00
CA VAL A 578 36.05 38.10 -85.44
C VAL A 578 35.94 36.60 -85.13
N THR A 579 36.48 35.71 -85.98
CA THR A 579 36.56 34.27 -85.69
C THR A 579 37.45 33.97 -84.47
N GLN A 580 38.58 34.65 -84.28
CA GLN A 580 39.41 34.48 -83.08
C GLN A 580 38.75 35.04 -81.81
N LEU A 581 38.07 36.18 -81.89
CA LEU A 581 37.31 36.74 -80.75
C LEU A 581 36.10 35.85 -80.40
N LEU A 582 35.40 35.32 -81.40
CA LEU A 582 34.29 34.39 -81.22
C LEU A 582 34.77 33.03 -80.69
N GLN A 583 35.96 32.57 -81.09
CA GLN A 583 36.55 31.34 -80.53
C GLN A 583 36.94 31.54 -79.05
N ALA A 584 37.51 32.70 -78.68
CA ALA A 584 37.86 33.00 -77.29
C ALA A 584 36.62 33.22 -76.39
N ILE A 585 35.54 33.81 -76.93
CA ILE A 585 34.25 33.90 -76.23
C ILE A 585 33.61 32.51 -76.14
N ALA A 586 33.64 31.71 -77.20
CA ALA A 586 33.14 30.33 -77.19
C ALA A 586 33.92 29.42 -76.25
N ASP A 587 35.24 29.57 -76.12
CA ASP A 587 36.07 28.79 -75.19
C ASP A 587 35.88 29.27 -73.73
N GLY A 588 35.64 30.58 -73.52
CA GLY A 588 35.27 31.16 -72.23
C GLY A 588 33.87 30.74 -71.78
N ASP A 589 32.88 30.80 -72.68
CA ASP A 589 31.52 30.32 -72.46
C ASP A 589 31.49 28.80 -72.36
N HIS A 590 32.37 28.06 -73.04
CA HIS A 590 32.53 26.60 -72.87
C HIS A 590 33.18 26.27 -71.52
N ALA A 591 34.15 27.06 -71.04
CA ALA A 591 34.71 26.90 -69.70
C ALA A 591 33.73 27.31 -68.59
N GLN A 592 32.90 28.33 -68.81
CA GLN A 592 31.86 28.78 -67.89
C GLN A 592 30.62 27.87 -67.94
N ALA A 593 30.31 27.27 -69.10
CA ALA A 593 29.31 26.21 -69.27
C ALA A 593 29.81 24.86 -68.76
N LEU A 594 31.11 24.57 -68.80
CA LEU A 594 31.73 23.41 -68.11
C LEU A 594 31.77 23.64 -66.59
N ALA A 595 31.99 24.88 -66.13
CA ALA A 595 31.91 25.23 -64.71
C ALA A 595 30.46 25.26 -64.20
N LEU A 596 29.50 25.72 -65.02
CA LEU A 596 28.06 25.65 -64.77
C LEU A 596 27.55 24.22 -64.93
N GLN A 597 28.08 23.38 -65.84
CA GLN A 597 27.79 21.94 -65.91
C GLN A 597 28.43 21.19 -64.74
N ALA A 598 29.59 21.60 -64.23
CA ALA A 598 30.17 21.03 -63.03
C ALA A 598 29.39 21.45 -61.77
N LEU A 599 28.83 22.66 -61.75
CA LEU A 599 27.96 23.17 -60.69
C LEU A 599 26.53 22.61 -60.79
N ASP A 600 26.00 22.41 -62.00
CA ASP A 600 24.71 21.77 -62.30
C ASP A 600 24.81 20.26 -62.07
N ALA A 601 25.88 19.57 -62.50
CA ALA A 601 26.13 18.18 -62.12
C ALA A 601 26.32 17.99 -60.60
N ALA A 602 26.80 19.02 -59.88
CA ALA A 602 26.87 19.01 -58.42
C ALA A 602 25.52 19.29 -57.71
N ILE A 603 24.53 19.85 -58.41
CA ILE A 603 23.23 20.29 -57.84
C ILE A 603 22.03 19.48 -58.38
N THR A 604 22.08 18.92 -59.60
CA THR A 604 20.95 18.26 -60.29
C THR A 604 21.25 16.85 -60.81
N GLY A 605 22.49 16.35 -60.74
CA GLY A 605 22.82 14.98 -61.14
C GLY A 605 22.59 13.93 -60.03
N PRO A 606 22.14 12.70 -60.35
CA PRO A 606 22.02 11.61 -59.36
C PRO A 606 23.34 11.21 -58.67
N ASP A 607 24.50 11.78 -59.07
CA ASP A 607 25.85 11.49 -58.54
C ASP A 607 26.69 12.74 -58.17
N GLY A 608 26.10 13.84 -57.68
CA GLY A 608 26.88 14.91 -57.02
C GLY A 608 27.53 14.40 -55.71
N PRO A 609 28.62 14.96 -55.16
CA PRO A 609 29.28 14.43 -53.95
C PRO A 609 28.35 14.31 -52.73
N ILE A 610 27.26 15.09 -52.68
CA ILE A 610 26.20 14.95 -51.67
C ILE A 610 25.15 13.92 -52.09
N ALA A 611 24.78 13.79 -53.37
CA ALA A 611 23.85 12.76 -53.84
C ALA A 611 24.49 11.36 -53.84
N ALA A 612 25.75 11.23 -54.26
CA ALA A 612 26.57 10.03 -54.12
C ALA A 612 26.86 9.71 -52.64
N ALA A 613 27.09 10.71 -51.77
CA ALA A 613 27.22 10.47 -50.33
C ALA A 613 25.88 10.12 -49.66
N VAL A 614 24.76 10.70 -50.10
CA VAL A 614 23.41 10.36 -49.63
C VAL A 614 23.00 8.99 -50.15
N THR A 615 23.28 8.63 -51.40
CA THR A 615 23.07 7.30 -51.94
C THR A 615 24.02 6.28 -51.31
N GLN A 616 25.28 6.61 -51.04
CA GLN A 616 26.19 5.76 -50.25
C GLN A 616 25.77 5.65 -48.78
N LEU A 617 25.24 6.70 -48.16
CA LEU A 617 24.69 6.65 -46.80
C LEU A 617 23.35 5.90 -46.78
N GLN A 618 22.50 6.06 -47.80
CA GLN A 618 21.24 5.32 -47.95
C GLN A 618 21.51 3.84 -48.23
N GLN A 619 22.52 3.53 -49.05
CA GLN A 619 23.00 2.18 -49.28
C GLN A 619 23.68 1.62 -48.02
N ALA A 620 24.51 2.38 -47.31
CA ALA A 620 25.11 1.95 -46.04
C ALA A 620 24.09 1.80 -44.92
N ILE A 621 23.02 2.61 -44.90
CA ILE A 621 21.89 2.45 -43.98
C ILE A 621 21.05 1.24 -44.39
N ALA A 622 20.81 1.01 -45.68
CA ALA A 622 20.11 -0.17 -46.18
C ALA A 622 20.91 -1.45 -45.90
N ASP A 623 22.21 -1.44 -46.14
CA ASP A 623 23.13 -2.54 -45.85
C ASP A 623 23.27 -2.76 -44.34
N ALA A 624 23.35 -1.69 -43.53
CA ALA A 624 23.35 -1.78 -42.07
C ALA A 624 22.00 -2.25 -41.52
N ASN A 625 20.88 -1.91 -42.15
CA ASN A 625 19.56 -2.38 -41.77
C ASN A 625 19.35 -3.85 -42.19
N SER A 626 19.84 -4.26 -43.36
CA SER A 626 19.88 -5.66 -43.77
C SER A 626 20.81 -6.47 -42.87
N ALA A 627 22.00 -5.98 -42.54
CA ALA A 627 22.92 -6.62 -41.60
C ALA A 627 22.37 -6.64 -40.16
N ARG A 628 21.63 -5.61 -39.74
CA ARG A 628 20.90 -5.61 -38.46
C ARG A 628 19.71 -6.57 -38.49
N ALA A 629 19.00 -6.69 -39.60
CA ALA A 629 17.91 -7.65 -39.76
C ALA A 629 18.45 -9.08 -39.74
N GLU A 630 19.55 -9.36 -40.44
CA GLU A 630 20.28 -10.63 -40.37
C GLU A 630 20.83 -10.89 -38.96
N ALA A 631 21.39 -9.88 -38.29
CA ALA A 631 21.84 -10.00 -36.90
C ALA A 631 20.65 -10.22 -35.94
N PHE A 632 19.49 -9.66 -36.22
CA PHE A 632 18.26 -9.86 -35.44
C PHE A 632 17.69 -11.26 -35.68
N GLU A 633 17.71 -11.76 -36.92
CA GLU A 633 17.36 -13.15 -37.24
C GLU A 633 18.36 -14.13 -36.61
N GLN A 634 19.65 -13.83 -36.62
CA GLN A 634 20.68 -14.64 -35.93
C GLN A 634 20.52 -14.59 -34.41
N LEU A 635 20.20 -13.42 -33.85
CA LEU A 635 19.93 -13.27 -32.43
C LEU A 635 18.64 -13.98 -32.04
N GLN A 636 17.60 -13.90 -32.88
CA GLN A 636 16.33 -14.61 -32.68
C GLN A 636 16.56 -16.13 -32.77
N ALA A 637 17.34 -16.60 -33.74
CA ALA A 637 17.75 -18.00 -33.83
C ALA A 637 18.60 -18.44 -32.63
N ALA A 638 19.48 -17.58 -32.11
CA ALA A 638 20.27 -17.85 -30.91
C ALA A 638 19.42 -17.84 -29.63
N ILE A 639 18.43 -16.95 -29.52
CA ILE A 639 17.46 -16.92 -28.44
C ILE A 639 16.59 -18.18 -28.48
N THR A 640 16.09 -18.58 -29.65
CA THR A 640 15.33 -19.82 -29.82
C THR A 640 16.20 -21.03 -29.48
N ALA A 641 17.44 -21.11 -29.98
CA ALA A 641 18.36 -22.21 -29.67
C ALA A 641 18.75 -22.25 -28.18
N ASN A 642 18.93 -21.09 -27.54
CA ASN A 642 19.14 -21.03 -26.09
C ASN A 642 17.87 -21.40 -25.33
N GLY A 643 16.68 -21.03 -25.81
CA GLY A 643 15.39 -21.43 -25.26
C GLY A 643 15.22 -22.95 -25.33
N ASP A 644 15.45 -23.55 -26.50
CA ASP A 644 15.43 -24.99 -26.71
C ASP A 644 16.47 -25.72 -25.84
N ALA A 645 17.66 -25.14 -25.68
CA ALA A 645 18.71 -25.67 -24.80
C ALA A 645 18.33 -25.54 -23.31
N LEU A 646 17.66 -24.45 -22.93
CA LEU A 646 17.17 -24.23 -21.57
C LEU A 646 16.00 -25.17 -21.26
N ASP A 647 15.09 -25.39 -22.20
CA ASP A 647 13.99 -26.36 -22.09
C ASP A 647 14.51 -27.79 -22.05
N ALA A 648 15.54 -28.12 -22.84
CA ALA A 648 16.22 -29.40 -22.76
C ALA A 648 16.94 -29.58 -21.42
N ALA A 649 17.64 -28.56 -20.93
CA ALA A 649 18.30 -28.57 -19.63
C ALA A 649 17.30 -28.64 -18.48
N PHE A 650 16.17 -27.94 -18.58
CA PHE A 650 15.08 -27.99 -17.62
C PHE A 650 14.40 -29.35 -17.62
N THR A 651 14.18 -29.94 -18.81
CA THR A 651 13.68 -31.32 -18.95
C THR A 651 14.66 -32.32 -18.34
N GLN A 652 15.97 -32.18 -18.60
CA GLN A 652 17.00 -33.02 -17.99
C GLN A 652 17.08 -32.85 -16.48
N LEU A 653 16.99 -31.61 -15.97
CA LEU A 653 16.99 -31.31 -14.55
C LEU A 653 15.74 -31.87 -13.88
N ASN A 654 14.57 -31.69 -14.48
CA ASN A 654 13.31 -32.20 -13.97
C ASN A 654 13.31 -33.74 -13.98
N GLN A 655 13.86 -34.35 -15.03
CA GLN A 655 14.05 -35.81 -15.09
C GLN A 655 15.09 -36.30 -14.07
N ALA A 656 16.15 -35.54 -13.81
CA ALA A 656 17.15 -35.83 -12.78
C ALA A 656 16.57 -35.68 -11.37
N VAL A 657 15.75 -34.65 -11.12
CA VAL A 657 15.05 -34.43 -9.85
C VAL A 657 14.00 -35.53 -9.63
N VAL A 658 13.25 -35.92 -10.65
CA VAL A 658 12.32 -37.05 -10.57
C VAL A 658 13.07 -38.36 -10.35
N THR A 659 14.19 -38.59 -11.05
CA THR A 659 15.02 -39.79 -10.85
C THR A 659 15.64 -39.81 -9.45
N GLU A 660 16.06 -38.67 -8.92
CA GLU A 660 16.61 -38.52 -7.58
C GLU A 660 15.52 -38.68 -6.51
N HIS A 661 14.33 -38.15 -6.76
CA HIS A 661 13.16 -38.34 -5.92
C HIS A 661 12.73 -39.81 -5.91
N ASP A 662 12.64 -40.46 -7.07
CA ASP A 662 12.35 -41.89 -7.20
C ASP A 662 13.43 -42.74 -6.54
N ALA A 663 14.71 -42.37 -6.68
CA ALA A 663 15.83 -43.04 -6.00
C ALA A 663 15.79 -42.84 -4.49
N ARG A 664 15.40 -41.65 -4.00
CA ARG A 664 15.17 -41.39 -2.57
C ARG A 664 13.96 -42.14 -2.05
N VAL A 665 12.85 -42.16 -2.78
CA VAL A 665 11.65 -42.93 -2.44
C VAL A 665 11.95 -44.43 -2.44
N GLN A 666 12.75 -44.91 -3.40
CA GLN A 666 13.21 -46.29 -3.44
C GLN A 666 14.16 -46.58 -2.27
N ALA A 667 15.12 -45.69 -1.98
CA ALA A 667 16.00 -45.83 -0.83
C ALA A 667 15.23 -45.81 0.49
N ASP A 668 14.20 -44.96 0.63
CA ASP A 668 13.33 -44.90 1.80
C ASP A 668 12.44 -46.15 1.89
N THR A 669 11.98 -46.68 0.74
CA THR A 669 11.28 -47.97 0.65
C THR A 669 12.19 -49.14 1.01
N ASP A 670 13.44 -49.13 0.56
CA ASP A 670 14.45 -50.14 0.88
C ASP A 670 14.84 -50.05 2.35
N LEU A 671 15.04 -48.84 2.91
CA LEU A 671 15.31 -48.61 4.33
C LEU A 671 14.11 -49.07 5.17
N LYS A 672 12.89 -48.77 4.72
CA LYS A 672 11.65 -49.22 5.34
C LYS A 672 11.52 -50.74 5.25
N ALA A 673 11.93 -51.37 4.15
CA ALA A 673 12.02 -52.83 4.00
C ALA A 673 13.15 -53.45 4.83
N GLU A 674 14.25 -52.74 5.08
CA GLU A 674 15.34 -53.16 5.96
C GLU A 674 14.93 -53.06 7.45
N ILE A 675 14.09 -52.07 7.79
CA ILE A 675 13.49 -51.89 9.12
C ILE A 675 12.30 -52.84 9.36
N THR A 676 11.50 -53.15 8.32
CA THR A 676 10.27 -53.96 8.45
C THR A 676 10.36 -55.39 7.92
N GLY A 677 11.45 -55.75 7.23
CA GLY A 677 11.64 -57.07 6.65
C GLY A 677 12.16 -58.11 7.66
N PRO A 678 11.82 -59.40 7.50
CA PRO A 678 12.14 -60.48 8.44
C PRO A 678 13.64 -60.91 8.43
N SER A 679 14.57 -60.02 8.07
CA SER A 679 16.02 -60.31 8.06
C SER A 679 16.94 -59.08 8.21
N GLY A 680 16.46 -57.96 8.76
CA GLY A 680 17.35 -56.87 9.19
C GLY A 680 18.13 -57.25 10.46
N PRO A 681 19.34 -56.72 10.71
CA PRO A 681 20.16 -57.05 11.89
C PRO A 681 19.42 -56.80 13.22
N ILE A 682 18.46 -55.86 13.23
CA ILE A 682 17.59 -55.59 14.39
C ILE A 682 16.49 -56.66 14.52
N ALA A 683 15.86 -57.09 13.43
CA ALA A 683 14.88 -58.20 13.46
C ALA A 683 15.54 -59.52 13.89
N ALA A 684 16.74 -59.81 13.38
CA ALA A 684 17.52 -60.96 13.81
C ALA A 684 17.92 -60.86 15.30
N ALA A 685 18.29 -59.67 15.80
CA ALA A 685 18.58 -59.46 17.21
C ALA A 685 17.33 -59.59 18.10
N VAL A 686 16.17 -59.11 17.63
CA VAL A 686 14.88 -59.23 18.32
C VAL A 686 14.37 -60.67 18.31
N ASP A 687 14.54 -61.42 17.22
CA ASP A 687 14.22 -62.84 17.17
C ASP A 687 15.16 -63.65 18.06
N GLN A 688 16.47 -63.34 18.08
CA GLN A 688 17.43 -63.95 19.02
C GLN A 688 17.09 -63.62 20.48
N LEU A 689 16.68 -62.38 20.78
CA LEU A 689 16.21 -62.01 22.12
C LEU A 689 14.90 -62.70 22.47
N SER A 690 13.98 -62.83 21.53
CA SER A 690 12.68 -63.48 21.73
C SER A 690 12.83 -64.98 21.93
N LEU A 691 13.75 -65.62 21.19
CA LEU A 691 14.13 -67.02 21.38
C LEU A 691 14.82 -67.20 22.74
N ALA A 692 15.75 -66.32 23.10
CA ALA A 692 16.43 -66.36 24.40
C ALA A 692 15.47 -66.15 25.58
N LEU A 693 14.47 -65.28 25.43
CA LEU A 693 13.45 -65.05 26.46
C LEU A 693 12.46 -66.23 26.56
N ALA A 694 12.10 -66.85 25.43
CA ALA A 694 11.28 -68.07 25.41
C ALA A 694 12.03 -69.29 25.99
N ASP A 695 13.33 -69.41 25.71
CA ASP A 695 14.21 -70.41 26.31
C ASP A 695 14.37 -70.15 27.81
N GLN A 696 14.53 -68.89 28.23
CA GLN A 696 14.56 -68.52 29.64
C GLN A 696 13.23 -68.84 30.32
N GLN A 697 12.08 -68.57 29.70
CA GLN A 697 10.77 -68.90 30.23
C GLN A 697 10.55 -70.41 30.34
N SER A 698 10.98 -71.20 29.34
CA SER A 698 10.96 -72.66 29.40
C SER A 698 11.90 -73.19 30.47
N ALA A 699 13.11 -72.63 30.61
CA ALA A 699 14.05 -72.97 31.67
C ALA A 699 13.51 -72.60 33.05
N THR A 700 12.80 -71.47 33.18
CA THR A 700 12.15 -71.05 34.43
C THR A 700 10.95 -71.94 34.76
N ALA A 701 10.16 -72.34 33.76
CA ALA A 701 9.08 -73.30 33.92
C ALA A 701 9.60 -74.70 34.28
N GLN A 702 10.71 -75.12 33.68
CA GLN A 702 11.40 -76.36 34.01
C GLN A 702 12.00 -76.29 35.42
N MET A 703 12.59 -75.16 35.83
CA MET A 703 13.03 -74.94 37.22
C MET A 703 11.85 -74.97 38.20
N ILE A 704 10.69 -74.43 37.86
CA ILE A 704 9.47 -74.51 38.69
C ILE A 704 8.93 -75.95 38.74
N ALA A 705 9.01 -76.70 37.65
CA ALA A 705 8.63 -78.11 37.58
C ALA A 705 9.60 -79.00 38.38
N ASP A 706 10.90 -78.74 38.29
CA ASP A 706 11.96 -79.42 39.04
C ASP A 706 11.90 -79.06 40.53
N LEU A 707 11.58 -77.80 40.87
CA LEU A 707 11.32 -77.36 42.23
C LEU A 707 10.04 -78.02 42.78
N SER A 708 8.97 -78.11 41.98
CA SER A 708 7.75 -78.85 42.34
C SER A 708 8.03 -80.35 42.51
N ALA A 709 8.87 -80.96 41.68
CA ALA A 709 9.29 -82.35 41.81
C ALA A 709 10.20 -82.57 43.03
N SER A 710 11.01 -81.57 43.42
CA SER A 710 11.80 -81.58 44.65
C SER A 710 10.94 -81.39 45.91
N ILE A 711 9.79 -80.71 45.80
CA ILE A 711 8.84 -80.47 46.91
C ILE A 711 7.85 -81.65 47.06
N LEU A 712 7.45 -82.29 45.96
CA LEU A 712 6.38 -83.31 45.93
C LEU A 712 6.88 -84.74 45.64
N GLY A 713 8.19 -84.92 45.43
CA GLY A 713 8.79 -86.23 45.19
C GLY A 713 8.90 -87.08 46.46
N PRO A 714 8.91 -88.43 46.37
CA PRO A 714 8.71 -89.32 47.51
C PRO A 714 9.80 -89.32 48.61
N ASN A 715 10.86 -88.50 48.53
CA ASN A 715 12.05 -88.61 49.41
C ASN A 715 12.78 -87.27 49.77
N GLY A 716 12.12 -86.11 49.77
CA GLY A 716 12.76 -84.83 50.13
C GLY A 716 12.40 -84.31 51.54
N ALA A 717 13.39 -84.18 52.42
CA ALA A 717 13.43 -83.74 53.83
C ALA A 717 12.45 -82.68 54.42
N ILE A 718 11.51 -82.07 53.68
CA ILE A 718 10.66 -80.96 54.15
C ILE A 718 9.36 -81.45 54.85
N ALA A 719 8.82 -82.61 54.47
CA ALA A 719 7.58 -83.16 55.06
C ALA A 719 7.70 -83.54 56.57
N GLY A 720 8.91 -83.88 57.03
CA GLY A 720 9.16 -84.19 58.45
C GLY A 720 9.23 -82.96 59.36
N THR A 721 9.61 -81.80 58.81
CA THR A 721 9.65 -80.51 59.52
C THR A 721 8.29 -79.85 59.60
N GLU A 722 7.47 -79.95 58.56
CA GLU A 722 6.12 -79.39 58.51
C GLU A 722 5.18 -80.08 59.51
N THR A 723 5.29 -81.40 59.69
CA THR A 723 4.51 -82.15 60.68
C THR A 723 4.87 -81.75 62.14
N ARG A 724 6.13 -81.37 62.40
CA ARG A 724 6.57 -80.89 63.73
C ARG A 724 6.16 -79.44 64.00
N LEU A 725 6.12 -78.60 62.96
CA LEU A 725 5.73 -77.20 63.08
C LEU A 725 4.21 -77.07 63.27
N SER A 726 3.41 -77.88 62.57
CA SER A 726 1.94 -77.90 62.72
C SER A 726 1.49 -78.37 64.11
N GLN A 727 2.23 -79.30 64.75
CA GLN A 727 1.97 -79.71 66.14
C GLN A 727 2.34 -78.59 67.15
N ALA A 728 3.42 -77.83 66.90
CA ALA A 728 3.85 -76.73 67.77
C ALA A 728 2.97 -75.47 67.63
N ILE A 729 2.45 -75.20 66.43
CA ILE A 729 1.50 -74.10 66.17
C ILE A 729 0.13 -74.41 66.80
N ALA A 730 -0.35 -75.65 66.73
CA ALA A 730 -1.61 -76.05 67.39
C ALA A 730 -1.55 -75.95 68.94
N ASP A 731 -0.38 -76.19 69.55
CA ASP A 731 -0.16 -76.01 70.99
C ASP A 731 -0.03 -74.51 71.39
N GLU A 732 0.53 -73.65 70.54
CA GLU A 732 0.69 -72.20 70.77
C GLU A 732 -0.62 -71.42 70.52
N GLU A 733 -1.42 -71.85 69.55
CA GLU A 733 -2.72 -71.27 69.23
C GLU A 733 -3.77 -71.56 70.32
N GLY A 734 -3.66 -72.70 71.02
CA GLY A 734 -4.41 -72.96 72.26
C GLY A 734 -4.01 -72.05 73.44
N ALA A 735 -2.78 -71.55 73.49
CA ALA A 735 -2.30 -70.63 74.51
C ALA A 735 -2.64 -69.15 74.19
N ARG A 736 -2.53 -68.72 72.92
CA ARG A 736 -2.82 -67.34 72.48
C ARG A 736 -4.32 -67.01 72.38
N VAL A 737 -5.19 -67.99 72.14
CA VAL A 737 -6.65 -67.77 72.17
C VAL A 737 -7.17 -67.46 73.58
N THR A 738 -6.45 -67.84 74.63
CA THR A 738 -6.81 -67.51 76.04
C THR A 738 -6.32 -66.10 76.46
N ASP A 739 -5.26 -65.56 75.86
CA ASP A 739 -4.71 -64.23 76.16
C ASP A 739 -5.29 -63.09 75.29
N VAL A 740 -5.80 -63.37 74.09
CA VAL A 740 -6.25 -62.34 73.12
C VAL A 740 -7.74 -61.94 73.26
N THR A 741 -8.56 -62.66 74.05
CA THR A 741 -9.96 -62.27 74.30
C THR A 741 -10.17 -61.33 75.50
N THR A 742 -9.11 -60.93 76.23
CA THR A 742 -9.26 -59.99 77.36
C THR A 742 -7.99 -59.16 77.62
N LEU A 743 -7.94 -57.92 77.12
CA LEU A 743 -7.02 -56.91 77.69
C LEU A 743 -7.62 -56.39 79.00
N LYS A 744 -7.33 -57.12 80.08
CA LYS A 744 -7.62 -56.72 81.46
C LYS A 744 -6.37 -56.11 82.05
N SER A 745 -6.44 -54.86 82.49
CA SER A 745 -5.50 -54.38 83.51
C SER A 745 -6.21 -54.47 84.86
N ARG A 746 -5.62 -55.24 85.79
CA ARG A 746 -6.10 -55.38 87.17
C ARG A 746 -5.09 -54.76 88.12
N VAL A 747 -5.53 -53.81 88.93
CA VAL A 747 -4.79 -53.32 90.10
C VAL A 747 -5.69 -53.54 91.31
N GLY A 748 -5.34 -54.52 92.15
CA GLY A 748 -6.18 -54.94 93.28
C GLY A 748 -7.50 -55.56 92.83
N ASN A 749 -8.64 -55.09 93.37
CA ASN A 749 -9.97 -55.62 93.05
C ASN A 749 -10.66 -54.92 91.87
N ASN A 750 -9.98 -53.99 91.18
CA ASN A 750 -10.56 -53.22 90.07
C ASN A 750 -9.97 -53.68 88.73
N GLU A 751 -10.83 -53.83 87.74
CA GLU A 751 -10.52 -54.35 86.41
C GLU A 751 -11.03 -53.39 85.33
N SER A 752 -10.22 -53.14 84.30
CA SER A 752 -10.62 -52.34 83.13
C SER A 752 -10.46 -53.15 81.86
N SER A 753 -11.49 -53.14 81.01
CA SER A 753 -11.53 -53.86 79.73
C SER A 753 -12.06 -52.97 78.61
N ILE A 754 -11.49 -53.09 77.40
CA ILE A 754 -11.95 -52.45 76.17
C ILE A 754 -12.37 -53.57 75.19
N SER A 755 -13.59 -53.51 74.65
CA SER A 755 -14.11 -54.49 73.68
C SER A 755 -14.50 -53.77 72.38
N LEU A 756 -13.87 -54.14 71.27
CA LEU A 756 -14.15 -53.61 69.93
C LEU A 756 -14.61 -54.79 69.07
N LEU A 757 -15.92 -54.92 68.84
CA LEU A 757 -16.46 -55.89 67.88
C LEU A 757 -16.60 -55.22 66.51
N PHE A 758 -15.98 -55.79 65.49
CA PHE A 758 -16.29 -55.50 64.08
C PHE A 758 -17.06 -56.69 63.53
N ASP A 759 -18.35 -56.51 63.24
CA ASP A 759 -19.12 -57.49 62.48
C ASP A 759 -19.67 -56.82 61.22
N THR A 760 -19.51 -57.49 60.08
CA THR A 760 -19.85 -56.92 58.76
C THR A 760 -21.15 -57.54 58.29
N VAL A 761 -22.26 -56.82 58.40
CA VAL A 761 -23.56 -57.30 57.87
C VAL A 761 -23.84 -56.60 56.55
N ASN A 762 -23.56 -57.32 55.46
CA ASN A 762 -24.00 -57.06 54.08
C ASN A 762 -23.34 -55.91 53.29
N GLY A 763 -22.08 -55.58 53.56
CA GLY A 763 -21.20 -54.98 52.56
C GLY A 763 -21.47 -53.53 52.11
N GLU A 764 -22.46 -52.81 52.63
CA GLU A 764 -22.72 -51.42 52.17
C GLU A 764 -22.84 -50.33 53.25
N GLN A 765 -22.79 -50.60 54.56
CA GLN A 765 -22.62 -49.55 55.59
C GLN A 765 -21.89 -50.07 56.85
N ALA A 766 -20.93 -49.29 57.37
CA ALA A 766 -20.42 -49.43 58.73
C ALA A 766 -20.98 -48.27 59.57
N ILE A 767 -21.88 -48.55 60.51
CA ILE A 767 -22.37 -47.56 61.47
C ILE A 767 -21.61 -47.76 62.78
N ALA A 768 -20.66 -46.87 63.10
CA ALA A 768 -20.08 -46.79 64.43
C ALA A 768 -21.01 -45.99 65.35
N GLN A 769 -21.78 -46.69 66.20
CA GLN A 769 -22.64 -46.04 67.19
C GLN A 769 -21.94 -46.02 68.55
N LEU A 770 -21.41 -44.85 68.94
CA LEU A 770 -20.89 -44.64 70.29
C LEU A 770 -22.05 -44.31 71.23
N MET A 771 -22.65 -45.32 71.84
CA MET A 771 -23.59 -45.12 72.95
C MET A 771 -22.79 -44.87 74.24
N VAL A 772 -22.85 -43.65 74.76
CA VAL A 772 -22.35 -43.32 76.11
C VAL A 772 -23.53 -43.39 77.07
N THR A 773 -23.66 -44.51 77.80
CA THR A 773 -24.55 -44.59 78.95
C THR A 773 -23.88 -43.92 80.15
N VAL A 774 -24.58 -42.96 80.74
CA VAL A 774 -24.14 -42.19 81.91
C VAL A 774 -24.71 -42.85 83.15
N ASP A 775 -23.88 -43.23 84.13
CA ASP A 775 -24.37 -43.59 85.46
C ASP A 775 -24.00 -42.52 86.50
N ALA A 776 -25.05 -42.12 87.24
CA ALA A 776 -25.13 -41.36 88.50
C ALA A 776 -23.97 -40.41 88.86
N GLY A 777 -23.85 -39.29 88.15
CA GLY A 777 -23.03 -38.14 88.57
C GLY A 777 -22.55 -37.31 87.39
N GLY A 778 -23.43 -36.47 86.84
CA GLY A 778 -23.23 -35.80 85.55
C GLY A 778 -21.95 -34.96 85.41
N ALA A 779 -21.15 -35.29 84.39
CA ALA A 779 -20.60 -34.41 83.33
C ALA A 779 -19.50 -35.16 82.55
N ALA A 780 -19.70 -35.45 81.26
CA ALA A 780 -18.66 -35.97 80.37
C ALA A 780 -18.43 -34.99 79.21
N LYS A 781 -17.20 -34.47 79.09
CA LYS A 781 -16.70 -33.69 77.96
C LYS A 781 -15.60 -34.51 77.27
N ILE A 782 -15.50 -34.42 75.94
CA ILE A 782 -14.39 -34.96 75.14
C ILE A 782 -13.49 -33.80 74.70
N THR A 783 -12.18 -33.89 74.96
CA THR A 783 -11.18 -32.90 74.52
C THR A 783 -9.94 -33.59 73.95
N GLY A 784 -9.53 -33.19 72.72
CA GLY A 784 -8.20 -33.45 72.16
C GLY A 784 -8.19 -34.33 70.91
N PHE A 785 -7.98 -33.73 69.72
CA PHE A 785 -7.69 -34.46 68.48
C PHE A 785 -6.49 -33.81 67.76
N LYS A 786 -5.40 -34.55 67.58
CA LYS A 786 -4.21 -34.18 66.79
C LYS A 786 -3.62 -35.44 66.12
N ILE A 787 -3.24 -35.34 64.85
CA ILE A 787 -2.49 -36.38 64.10
C ILE A 787 -1.20 -35.72 63.57
N ASP A 788 -0.04 -36.30 63.87
CA ASP A 788 1.30 -35.89 63.42
C ASP A 788 1.75 -34.44 63.71
N GLY A 789 1.34 -33.86 64.86
CA GLY A 789 1.89 -32.59 65.35
C GLY A 789 1.54 -31.33 64.55
N ALA A 790 0.83 -31.47 63.42
CA ALA A 790 0.30 -30.38 62.62
C ALA A 790 -1.21 -30.54 62.44
N GLU A 791 -1.97 -29.46 62.65
CA GLU A 791 -3.42 -29.49 62.52
C GLU A 791 -3.82 -29.71 61.05
N ARG A 792 -4.61 -30.76 60.82
CA ARG A 792 -5.25 -31.08 59.54
C ARG A 792 -6.76 -31.01 59.71
N LEU A 793 -7.42 -30.68 58.59
CA LEU A 793 -8.79 -30.21 58.45
C LEU A 793 -9.82 -30.98 59.30
N PHE A 794 -10.53 -30.23 60.13
CA PHE A 794 -11.63 -30.66 60.98
C PHE A 794 -12.94 -30.13 60.37
N VAL A 795 -13.85 -31.02 59.96
CA VAL A 795 -15.16 -30.66 59.39
C VAL A 795 -16.24 -30.95 60.43
N VAL A 796 -17.07 -29.95 60.74
CA VAL A 796 -18.18 -30.05 61.70
C VAL A 796 -19.50 -29.92 60.94
N ALA A 797 -20.29 -31.00 60.90
CA ALA A 797 -21.68 -30.95 60.50
C ALA A 797 -22.55 -30.77 61.75
N ALA A 798 -23.03 -29.55 61.97
CA ALA A 798 -23.94 -29.20 63.05
C ALA A 798 -24.91 -28.12 62.55
N ASP A 799 -26.15 -28.12 63.05
CA ASP A 799 -27.16 -27.11 62.69
C ASP A 799 -26.76 -25.68 63.11
N LYS A 800 -25.73 -25.53 63.97
CA LYS A 800 -25.16 -24.24 64.40
C LYS A 800 -23.67 -24.37 64.75
N PHE A 801 -22.83 -23.51 64.19
CA PHE A 801 -21.38 -23.40 64.46
C PHE A 801 -21.05 -22.02 65.04
N VAL A 802 -20.45 -21.96 66.24
CA VAL A 802 -20.13 -20.71 66.96
C VAL A 802 -18.65 -20.67 67.32
N VAL A 803 -17.97 -19.57 67.00
CA VAL A 803 -16.56 -19.34 67.39
C VAL A 803 -16.47 -18.22 68.45
N GLY A 804 -16.02 -18.59 69.65
CA GLY A 804 -15.82 -17.71 70.81
C GLY A 804 -17.10 -17.36 71.58
N ASP A 805 -16.96 -17.02 72.86
CA ASP A 805 -18.07 -16.77 73.80
C ASP A 805 -19.03 -15.63 73.36
N ASN A 806 -18.65 -14.81 72.37
CA ASN A 806 -19.41 -13.62 71.91
C ASN A 806 -20.10 -13.76 70.54
N GLN A 807 -20.14 -14.95 69.91
CA GLN A 807 -20.82 -15.17 68.61
C GLN A 807 -20.39 -14.18 67.50
N ILE A 808 -19.10 -14.19 67.17
CA ILE A 808 -18.52 -13.26 66.19
C ILE A 808 -18.79 -13.72 64.75
N PHE A 809 -18.94 -15.03 64.53
CA PHE A 809 -19.29 -15.63 63.25
C PHE A 809 -20.30 -16.76 63.47
N GLU A 810 -21.45 -16.69 62.80
CA GLU A 810 -22.49 -17.71 62.82
C GLU A 810 -23.01 -17.95 61.39
N VAL A 811 -23.06 -19.21 60.96
CA VAL A 811 -23.71 -19.63 59.71
C VAL A 811 -24.89 -20.50 60.10
N ASP A 812 -26.10 -20.01 59.84
CA ASP A 812 -27.33 -20.75 60.05
C ASP A 812 -27.74 -21.39 58.72
N THR A 813 -27.53 -22.71 58.64
CA THR A 813 -27.80 -23.50 57.44
C THR A 813 -29.28 -23.77 57.22
N VAL A 814 -30.16 -23.48 58.20
CA VAL A 814 -31.61 -23.64 58.07
C VAL A 814 -32.24 -22.37 57.49
N SER A 815 -31.77 -21.18 57.89
CA SER A 815 -32.26 -19.91 57.32
C SER A 815 -31.42 -19.36 56.16
N GLY A 816 -30.23 -19.92 55.92
CA GLY A 816 -29.30 -19.48 54.87
C GLY A 816 -28.55 -18.19 55.20
N LYS A 817 -28.67 -17.66 56.43
CA LYS A 817 -28.03 -16.40 56.85
C LYS A 817 -26.64 -16.63 57.44
N THR A 818 -25.69 -15.78 57.07
CA THR A 818 -24.38 -15.65 57.72
C THR A 818 -24.34 -14.36 58.53
N THR A 819 -24.05 -14.45 59.83
CA THR A 819 -23.98 -13.31 60.75
C THR A 819 -22.53 -13.10 61.20
N LEU A 820 -22.00 -11.89 60.97
CA LEU A 820 -20.69 -11.47 61.46
C LEU A 820 -20.83 -10.23 62.35
N LYS A 821 -20.36 -10.30 63.61
CA LYS A 821 -20.38 -9.16 64.53
C LYS A 821 -19.01 -8.47 64.57
N HIS A 822 -18.99 -7.13 64.53
CA HIS A 822 -17.78 -6.28 64.57
C HIS A 822 -16.86 -6.34 63.33
N VAL A 823 -17.42 -6.26 62.12
CA VAL A 823 -16.65 -6.20 60.86
C VAL A 823 -16.20 -4.77 60.55
N TYR A 824 -14.94 -4.60 60.16
CA TYR A 824 -14.43 -3.37 59.53
C TYR A 824 -14.28 -3.64 58.03
N ALA A 825 -15.07 -2.99 57.20
CA ALA A 825 -15.04 -3.13 55.74
C ALA A 825 -14.69 -1.78 55.11
N GLU A 826 -13.64 -1.76 54.28
CA GLU A 826 -13.11 -0.53 53.67
C GLU A 826 -13.91 -0.09 52.44
N LEU A 827 -14.59 -1.03 51.76
CA LEU A 827 -15.51 -0.79 50.65
C LEU A 827 -16.68 -1.80 50.73
N LEU A 828 -17.91 -1.34 50.51
CA LEU A 828 -19.10 -2.18 50.36
C LEU A 828 -19.70 -1.89 48.97
N GLU A 829 -19.86 -2.91 48.13
CA GLU A 829 -20.42 -2.76 46.78
C GLU A 829 -21.96 -2.60 46.83
N PHE A 830 -22.55 -2.02 45.78
CA PHE A 830 -23.98 -1.64 45.67
C PHE A 830 -25.00 -2.82 45.68
N GLY A 831 -24.61 -4.02 46.12
CA GLY A 831 -25.52 -5.16 46.33
C GLY A 831 -25.42 -5.77 47.74
N SER A 832 -24.65 -5.15 48.65
CA SER A 832 -24.39 -5.67 49.99
C SER A 832 -25.40 -5.19 51.05
N MET A 833 -26.45 -4.48 50.66
CA MET A 833 -27.50 -3.97 51.55
C MET A 833 -28.77 -4.85 51.45
N ASP A 834 -29.44 -5.06 52.58
CA ASP A 834 -30.57 -5.98 52.73
C ASP A 834 -31.69 -5.73 51.70
N PRO A 835 -32.26 -6.77 51.06
CA PRO A 835 -33.51 -6.66 50.28
C PRO A 835 -34.66 -5.98 51.05
N GLU A 836 -34.69 -6.04 52.39
CA GLU A 836 -35.65 -5.32 53.23
C GLU A 836 -35.38 -3.81 53.26
N PHE A 837 -34.12 -3.38 53.08
CA PHE A 837 -33.77 -1.97 52.91
C PHE A 837 -34.19 -1.45 51.54
N GLU A 838 -34.19 -2.26 50.48
CA GLU A 838 -34.71 -1.87 49.16
C GLU A 838 -36.24 -1.96 49.07
N ALA A 839 -36.85 -3.00 49.66
CA ALA A 839 -38.30 -3.23 49.60
C ALA A 839 -39.15 -2.26 50.45
N ASN A 840 -38.55 -1.56 51.42
CA ASN A 840 -39.24 -0.58 52.27
C ASN A 840 -39.03 0.89 51.84
N GLN A 841 -38.51 1.12 50.62
CA GLN A 841 -38.23 2.44 50.08
C GLN A 841 -39.26 2.75 49.01
N ASN A 842 -40.20 3.67 49.28
CA ASN A 842 -41.09 4.17 48.24
C ASN A 842 -40.44 5.42 47.63
N VAL A 843 -39.40 5.24 46.81
CA VAL A 843 -38.54 6.34 46.30
C VAL A 843 -38.96 6.82 44.91
N PHE A 844 -39.93 6.16 44.26
CA PHE A 844 -40.26 6.43 42.85
C PHE A 844 -41.71 6.87 42.56
N ASP A 845 -42.54 7.08 43.58
CA ASP A 845 -43.78 7.87 43.42
C ASP A 845 -43.46 9.35 43.68
N GLY A 846 -43.65 10.20 42.67
CA GLY A 846 -43.37 11.64 42.77
C GLY A 846 -44.30 12.42 43.72
N SER A 847 -45.19 11.78 44.48
CA SER A 847 -46.20 12.44 45.32
C SER A 847 -46.04 12.27 46.85
N GLU A 848 -45.63 11.11 47.35
CA GLU A 848 -45.24 10.88 48.76
C GLU A 848 -44.23 9.73 48.84
N GLY A 849 -43.25 9.81 49.74
CA GLY A 849 -42.19 8.81 49.88
C GLY A 849 -41.71 8.64 51.32
N THR A 850 -41.13 7.47 51.60
CA THR A 850 -40.61 7.11 52.91
C THR A 850 -39.28 6.37 52.77
N GLN A 851 -38.31 6.78 53.58
CA GLN A 851 -37.01 6.12 53.73
C GLN A 851 -36.73 5.80 55.20
N LYS A 852 -36.43 4.54 55.49
CA LYS A 852 -35.94 4.11 56.80
C LYS A 852 -34.41 4.07 56.77
N LEU A 853 -33.77 4.75 57.72
CA LEU A 853 -32.33 4.81 57.89
C LEU A 853 -31.87 3.87 59.03
N PRO A 854 -30.62 3.40 58.99
CA PRO A 854 -30.03 2.63 60.09
C PRO A 854 -30.18 3.35 61.44
N GLY A 855 -30.51 2.60 62.50
CA GLY A 855 -30.77 3.17 63.83
C GLY A 855 -32.22 3.61 64.08
N GLY A 856 -33.16 3.23 63.19
CA GLY A 856 -34.60 3.40 63.37
C GLY A 856 -35.14 4.79 63.05
N VAL A 857 -34.31 5.67 62.47
CA VAL A 857 -34.75 6.98 61.97
C VAL A 857 -35.53 6.77 60.69
N VAL A 858 -36.71 7.36 60.61
CA VAL A 858 -37.54 7.37 59.41
C VAL A 858 -37.62 8.80 58.90
N MET A 859 -37.43 8.95 57.59
CA MET A 859 -37.60 10.18 56.84
C MET A 859 -38.79 9.99 55.90
N LYS A 860 -39.70 10.96 55.87
CA LYS A 860 -40.88 10.95 55.00
C LYS A 860 -40.97 12.28 54.28
N TRP A 861 -41.36 12.28 53.02
CA TRP A 861 -41.59 13.49 52.26
C TRP A 861 -42.87 13.33 51.45
N GLY A 862 -43.46 14.46 51.07
CA GLY A 862 -44.58 14.45 50.15
C GLY A 862 -44.94 15.85 49.70
N ARG A 863 -45.99 15.91 48.89
CA ARG A 863 -46.46 17.17 48.31
C ARG A 863 -47.97 17.34 48.50
N TYR A 864 -48.36 18.55 48.85
CA TYR A 864 -49.74 19.01 48.78
C TYR A 864 -49.82 20.01 47.63
N ARG A 865 -50.66 19.76 46.63
CA ARG A 865 -50.84 20.66 45.48
C ARG A 865 -52.30 21.05 45.39
N ALA A 866 -52.58 22.28 45.79
CA ALA A 866 -53.89 22.88 45.73
C ALA A 866 -53.72 24.40 45.73
N HIS A 867 -54.61 25.07 45.02
CA HIS A 867 -54.67 26.52 45.05
C HIS A 867 -55.27 26.98 46.39
N ILE A 868 -54.48 27.70 47.20
CA ILE A 868 -54.87 28.17 48.53
C ILE A 868 -54.77 29.70 48.53
N GLY A 869 -55.92 30.38 48.48
CA GLY A 869 -55.99 31.85 48.45
C GLY A 869 -56.59 32.48 49.72
N THR A 870 -56.66 31.73 50.82
CA THR A 870 -57.15 32.22 52.11
C THR A 870 -56.30 31.65 53.25
N GLU A 871 -56.33 32.28 54.41
CA GLU A 871 -55.77 31.71 55.64
C GLU A 871 -56.57 30.48 56.06
N VAL A 872 -55.93 29.32 56.05
CA VAL A 872 -56.58 28.04 56.35
C VAL A 872 -55.61 27.11 57.06
N GLN A 873 -56.14 26.18 57.85
CA GLN A 873 -55.36 25.07 58.39
C GLN A 873 -55.61 23.80 57.59
N LEU A 874 -54.53 23.20 57.11
CA LEU A 874 -54.53 22.02 56.28
C LEU A 874 -53.88 20.87 57.06
N SER A 875 -54.53 19.71 57.07
CA SER A 875 -53.98 18.53 57.73
C SER A 875 -53.27 17.65 56.71
N VAL A 876 -51.99 17.38 56.94
CA VAL A 876 -51.20 16.38 56.24
C VAL A 876 -51.25 15.09 57.04
N VAL A 877 -51.78 14.04 56.43
CA VAL A 877 -51.79 12.69 57.01
C VAL A 877 -50.70 11.88 56.33
N PHE A 878 -49.79 11.30 57.10
CA PHE A 878 -48.78 10.42 56.54
C PHE A 878 -49.44 9.12 56.08
N GLU A 879 -49.14 8.67 54.86
CA GLU A 879 -49.69 7.43 54.31
C GLU A 879 -49.44 6.24 55.25
N THR A 880 -48.24 6.21 55.84
CA THR A 880 -47.90 5.31 56.95
C THR A 880 -47.44 6.11 58.16
N PRO A 881 -48.00 5.88 59.36
CA PRO A 881 -47.57 6.58 60.57
C PRO A 881 -46.12 6.28 60.92
N PHE A 882 -45.43 7.23 61.56
CA PHE A 882 -44.16 6.95 62.23
C PHE A 882 -44.38 5.85 63.29
N PRO A 883 -43.46 4.88 63.44
CA PRO A 883 -43.62 3.77 64.38
C PRO A 883 -43.84 4.23 65.83
N ASN A 884 -43.15 5.29 66.25
CA ASN A 884 -43.24 5.86 67.59
C ASN A 884 -43.74 7.30 67.57
N ALA A 885 -42.99 8.22 66.93
CA ALA A 885 -43.26 9.65 66.93
C ALA A 885 -42.69 10.36 65.71
N CYS A 886 -43.40 11.39 65.25
CA CYS A 886 -42.82 12.41 64.37
C CYS A 886 -42.11 13.44 65.26
N HIS A 887 -40.82 13.64 65.04
CA HIS A 887 -40.02 14.60 65.80
C HIS A 887 -40.00 15.98 65.14
N SER A 888 -40.03 16.02 63.81
CA SER A 888 -40.01 17.27 63.05
C SER A 888 -40.81 17.12 61.77
N PHE A 889 -41.52 18.18 61.41
CA PHE A 889 -42.23 18.33 60.15
C PHE A 889 -41.92 19.72 59.59
N VAL A 890 -41.57 19.82 58.32
CA VAL A 890 -41.15 21.07 57.68
C VAL A 890 -41.91 21.22 56.38
N PRO A 891 -42.90 22.14 56.31
CA PRO A 891 -43.54 22.51 55.07
C PRO A 891 -42.71 23.58 54.35
N VAL A 892 -42.65 23.49 53.02
CA VAL A 892 -41.95 24.41 52.13
C VAL A 892 -42.94 24.82 51.03
N PRO A 893 -43.22 26.12 50.85
CA PRO A 893 -44.21 26.57 49.88
C PRO A 893 -43.84 26.20 48.46
N TYR A 894 -44.84 25.82 47.67
CA TYR A 894 -44.71 25.56 46.24
C TYR A 894 -45.52 26.59 45.47
N LEU A 895 -44.86 27.23 44.51
CA LEU A 895 -45.46 28.17 43.57
C LEU A 895 -45.26 27.62 42.17
N GLU A 896 -46.36 27.43 41.45
CA GLU A 896 -46.27 27.05 40.04
C GLU A 896 -45.78 28.24 39.21
N ASN A 897 -46.16 29.46 39.62
CA ASN A 897 -45.68 30.70 39.02
C ASN A 897 -45.34 31.72 40.12
N PHE A 898 -44.15 32.32 40.02
CA PHE A 898 -43.72 33.38 40.94
C PHE A 898 -44.58 34.65 40.78
N SER A 899 -45.03 35.24 41.89
CA SER A 899 -45.74 36.52 41.92
C SER A 899 -45.65 37.13 43.32
N ILE A 900 -45.78 38.46 43.41
CA ILE A 900 -45.88 39.17 44.70
C ILE A 900 -47.16 38.83 45.45
N TYR A 901 -48.21 38.40 44.75
CA TYR A 901 -49.45 37.89 45.36
C TYR A 901 -49.34 36.41 45.73
N ARG A 902 -48.19 35.77 45.46
CA ARG A 902 -47.96 34.35 45.71
C ARG A 902 -47.10 34.12 46.96
N ASP A 903 -47.40 34.83 48.05
CA ASP A 903 -46.52 34.92 49.22
C ASP A 903 -47.23 34.56 50.54
N LEU A 904 -48.04 33.50 50.52
CA LEU A 904 -48.76 33.06 51.71
C LEU A 904 -47.86 32.18 52.60
N TRP A 905 -47.70 32.56 53.86
CA TRP A 905 -46.70 31.99 54.76
C TRP A 905 -47.18 30.67 55.35
N LEU A 906 -46.30 29.66 55.37
CA LEU A 906 -46.59 28.36 55.97
C LEU A 906 -46.04 28.27 57.37
N GLN A 907 -46.86 27.74 58.28
CA GLN A 907 -46.48 27.52 59.66
C GLN A 907 -46.98 26.16 60.14
N ASN A 908 -46.21 25.51 61.01
CA ASN A 908 -46.71 24.35 61.73
C ASN A 908 -47.67 24.79 62.82
N VAL A 909 -48.87 24.25 62.82
CA VAL A 909 -49.87 24.50 63.85
C VAL A 909 -49.80 23.36 64.86
N GLY A 910 -49.20 23.65 66.01
CA GLY A 910 -48.97 22.66 67.06
C GLY A 910 -47.83 21.68 66.74
N ALA A 911 -47.68 20.66 67.59
CA ALA A 911 -46.67 19.62 67.40
C ALA A 911 -47.15 18.56 66.39
N PRO A 912 -46.28 18.07 65.49
CA PRO A 912 -46.65 16.96 64.62
C PRO A 912 -46.90 15.70 65.46
N THR A 913 -47.82 14.86 65.00
CA THR A 913 -48.09 13.56 65.62
C THR A 913 -47.41 12.47 64.81
N ARG A 914 -47.35 11.25 65.34
CA ARG A 914 -46.90 10.09 64.54
C ARG A 914 -47.74 9.85 63.28
N PHE A 915 -48.97 10.38 63.21
CA PHE A 915 -49.91 10.16 62.11
C PHE A 915 -49.89 11.27 61.06
N GLY A 916 -49.36 12.45 61.38
CA GLY A 916 -49.45 13.61 60.49
C GLY A 916 -49.11 14.93 61.17
N ALA A 917 -49.25 16.02 60.44
CA ALA A 917 -49.02 17.39 60.91
C ALA A 917 -50.09 18.34 60.37
N THR A 918 -50.29 19.47 61.05
CA THR A 918 -51.19 20.53 60.57
C THR A 918 -50.37 21.73 60.13
N VAL A 919 -50.60 22.18 58.91
CA VAL A 919 -49.97 23.36 58.32
C VAL A 919 -51.00 24.47 58.24
N GLY A 920 -50.73 25.57 58.93
CA GLY A 920 -51.48 26.80 58.82
C GLY A 920 -50.89 27.67 57.73
N THR A 921 -51.76 28.31 56.98
CA THR A 921 -51.39 29.29 55.97
C THR A 921 -51.81 30.68 56.49
N GLN A 922 -50.87 31.64 56.50
CA GLN A 922 -51.09 32.97 57.06
C GLN A 922 -50.67 34.04 56.05
N ALA A 923 -51.50 35.07 55.85
CA ALA A 923 -51.19 36.19 54.98
C ALA A 923 -50.48 37.30 55.77
N ALA A 924 -49.49 37.95 55.16
CA ALA A 924 -48.80 39.06 55.80
C ALA A 924 -49.67 40.33 55.84
N THR A 925 -50.53 40.50 54.83
CA THR A 925 -51.48 41.60 54.71
C THR A 925 -52.86 41.08 54.27
N SER A 926 -53.95 41.77 54.62
CA SER A 926 -55.33 41.26 54.49
C SER A 926 -55.88 41.21 53.05
N GLU A 927 -55.04 41.00 52.03
CA GLU A 927 -55.42 41.07 50.61
C GLU A 927 -54.79 39.92 49.79
N ASP A 928 -55.64 39.09 49.18
CA ASP A 928 -55.44 38.18 48.02
C ASP A 928 -54.09 37.43 47.85
N GLU A 929 -53.36 37.18 48.94
CA GLU A 929 -52.19 36.31 48.93
C GLU A 929 -52.63 34.85 48.66
N GLN A 930 -51.82 34.09 47.93
CA GLN A 930 -52.15 32.73 47.52
C GLN A 930 -50.91 31.85 47.32
N ILE A 931 -51.04 30.52 47.40
CA ILE A 931 -49.97 29.56 47.06
C ILE A 931 -50.55 28.39 46.25
N ASP A 932 -49.72 27.69 45.48
CA ASP A 932 -50.14 26.52 44.67
C ASP A 932 -49.96 25.19 45.42
N GLY A 933 -49.69 25.28 46.71
CA GLY A 933 -49.48 24.16 47.62
C GLY A 933 -48.15 24.26 48.33
N PHE A 934 -47.66 23.12 48.82
CA PHE A 934 -46.39 23.02 49.52
C PHE A 934 -45.83 21.60 49.46
N ASP A 935 -44.51 21.50 49.49
CA ASP A 935 -43.81 20.25 49.77
C ASP A 935 -43.58 20.14 51.27
N TRP A 936 -43.39 18.92 51.75
CA TRP A 936 -43.09 18.72 53.15
C TRP A 936 -42.08 17.61 53.35
N LEU A 937 -41.32 17.75 54.43
CA LEU A 937 -40.36 16.76 54.89
C LEU A 937 -40.54 16.53 56.38
N ALA A 938 -40.56 15.28 56.80
CA ALA A 938 -40.76 14.86 58.17
C ALA A 938 -39.71 13.85 58.62
N PHE A 939 -39.28 13.97 59.87
CA PHE A 939 -38.32 13.07 60.50
C PHE A 939 -38.91 12.51 61.79
N GLY A 940 -38.76 11.21 62.01
CA GLY A 940 -39.29 10.53 63.17
C GLY A 940 -38.60 9.20 63.44
N ARG A 941 -39.14 8.46 64.40
CA ARG A 941 -38.75 7.09 64.73
C ARG A 941 -39.97 6.24 65.04
#